data_AF-A0AAU3JEZ1-F1
#
_entry.id   AF-A0AAU3JEZ1-F1
#
_cell.length_a   1.000
_cell.length_b   1.000
_cell.length_c   1.000
_cell.angle_alpha   90.00
_cell.angle_beta   90.00
_cell.angle_gamma   90.00
#
_symmetry.space_group_name_H-M   'P 1'
#
loop_
_entity.id
_entity.type
_entity.pdbx_description
1 polymer ?
#
loop_
_entity_poly.entity_id
_entity_poly.type
_entity_poly.pdbx_seq_one_letter_code
_entity_poly.pdbx_strand_id
1 'polypeptide(L)'
;MTPFRIGRGRETPGKRTYLVALTVDCVGNGLWTPVALIFFTRAQHLPLAHVGAALTVGGLLGLLAGPVNGLLVDRWGPANGAALSYAVRTGAFALFPFVSATWQVGALAVVAAAADRLFWTASTPLLARLVPAEALLGVLSTASVLKVSGWAAGGAIGATAGGLLIDSGTGLHLVAYANGLTYAAAMVLVLTVRRHVRPSSAAEPPADGRAWRWRDLRDDPGFLRLCLLTLLLAFVSDCLTAMLPVVVIVVLGQPSWVPGVVIAVACVSMAVARRPAVAYARRVPAPRVLRLACCFLTLAVLVMAPSGWAGPATTAVVLCAALIGTLGDALFAPVVTTTANAAAPPGLEGRYNATFQTSFGIAGAVAPAAGTALLAHGNTVLWLGLAVVCAGTALSVGFLTRPTRPVAAPAPAPLRRIVVGGISGAGKTTLAAALAGALDIRHIEMDALYHGPGWTHRAEFADDVERATRTPAWICDAQYHWVVGDLLGERADTFVWLDLPRRTVMNRVLRRSVVRAATGRELWHGNRETWRSMLRNPRHPLRWAWSQHATRRAETAAFLRLHPGLAVVHLTSASQARQWLRSIEHRPLSPAPSPLSAGGTPMQDRRREPAPPGEPLLEIHGGSRLSGSVRTSGFKHSLVTTVAAAATASAPVRIGNCPDIVETTVLGEIFRAAGAHAHYDGPAETFTVDASAWDRAELPADLVGRIHGSLYLLPALVSRNGVARLPASGGCTIGEGPRGRPVEHMLDVMGRFGVTTRLTADGSVDLTAQRLTPCTIDMLDYTRNKALMSGPCYSGAVKTALLMGAVTQGTTTLHHPYLKPDVTDMVTVLRDLGADIEFAGPETWVVHGRGPQALDRPADVTLIPDLIEVVTWICAGVLLADEPLRITGPGIDRAVHALAPEFDLLDRMGVRVDVGADEVTAHPLAKPLRPVEFTAMSRGVFSDSQPFLALLAAYAEGPTHIREAVWEHRFGFAPELEALGMRTAVDDTVLRVDGPCPPYRPGTDLHATDLRAAAVLLLAALAVPGRTTLRNHHHLARGYRDLVEDLVKLGADIRHTTAPDVRPKLTAGAGADPA
;
A
#
# COMPACT_ATOMS: atom_id res chain seq x y z
N MET A 1 19.89 -15.91 -32.56
CA MET A 1 18.83 -14.93 -32.87
C MET A 1 17.48 -15.61 -32.68
N THR A 2 16.68 -15.18 -31.71
CA THR A 2 15.28 -15.61 -31.52
C THR A 2 14.55 -14.46 -30.83
N PRO A 3 13.42 -13.96 -31.36
CA PRO A 3 12.87 -12.68 -30.92
C PRO A 3 12.15 -12.79 -29.57
N PHE A 4 12.54 -11.95 -28.62
CA PHE A 4 11.83 -11.75 -27.35
C PHE A 4 10.35 -11.43 -27.61
N ARG A 5 9.45 -12.33 -27.23
CA ARG A 5 8.00 -12.05 -27.20
C ARG A 5 7.72 -11.00 -26.13
N ILE A 6 7.52 -9.76 -26.57
CA ILE A 6 6.99 -8.69 -25.72
C ILE A 6 5.61 -9.12 -25.26
N GLY A 7 5.41 -9.25 -23.95
CA GLY A 7 4.11 -9.56 -23.37
C GLY A 7 3.05 -8.56 -23.83
N ARG A 8 1.99 -9.05 -24.48
CA ARG A 8 0.80 -8.26 -24.81
C ARG A 8 0.07 -7.93 -23.52
N GLY A 9 0.48 -6.85 -22.84
CA GLY A 9 -0.31 -6.30 -21.74
C GLY A 9 -1.72 -5.96 -22.24
N ARG A 10 -2.75 -6.45 -21.55
CA ARG A 10 -4.17 -6.23 -21.91
C ARG A 10 -4.40 -4.73 -22.22
N GLU A 11 -4.88 -4.43 -23.42
CA GLU A 11 -5.18 -3.04 -23.79
C GLU A 11 -6.37 -2.55 -22.96
N THR A 12 -6.21 -1.49 -22.17
CA THR A 12 -7.34 -0.87 -21.49
C THR A 12 -8.24 -0.15 -22.51
N PRO A 13 -9.58 -0.32 -22.45
CA PRO A 13 -10.50 0.37 -23.34
C PRO A 13 -10.26 1.89 -23.36
N GLY A 14 -10.27 2.49 -24.56
CA GLY A 14 -10.04 3.92 -24.76
C GLY A 14 -8.57 4.38 -24.78
N LYS A 15 -7.61 3.66 -24.17
CA LYS A 15 -6.18 4.03 -24.19
C LYS A 15 -5.63 4.17 -25.62
N ARG A 16 -5.88 3.17 -26.46
CA ARG A 16 -5.38 3.15 -27.85
C ARG A 16 -5.99 4.30 -28.66
N THR A 17 -7.30 4.51 -28.54
CA THR A 17 -8.03 5.61 -29.17
C THR A 17 -7.49 6.98 -28.77
N TYR A 18 -7.14 7.18 -27.48
CA TYR A 18 -6.52 8.43 -27.03
C TYR A 18 -5.12 8.66 -27.62
N LEU A 19 -4.29 7.61 -27.69
CA LEU A 19 -2.96 7.71 -28.32
C LEU A 19 -3.04 8.00 -29.83
N VAL A 20 -4.06 7.48 -30.52
CA VAL A 20 -4.36 7.86 -31.91
C VAL A 20 -4.78 9.33 -32.00
N ALA A 21 -5.69 9.80 -31.15
CA ALA A 21 -6.12 11.21 -31.11
C ALA A 21 -4.94 12.18 -30.94
N LEU A 22 -4.06 11.90 -29.97
CA LEU A 22 -2.82 12.65 -29.73
C LEU A 22 -1.88 12.62 -30.95
N THR A 23 -1.80 11.50 -31.67
CA THR A 23 -0.93 11.38 -32.86
C THR A 23 -1.46 12.25 -34.01
N VAL A 24 -2.79 12.25 -34.24
CA VAL A 24 -3.44 13.10 -35.26
C VAL A 24 -3.24 14.59 -34.95
N ASP A 25 -3.44 14.99 -33.70
CA ASP A 25 -3.15 16.34 -33.19
C ASP A 25 -1.68 16.74 -33.46
N CYS A 26 -0.70 15.91 -33.08
CA CYS A 26 0.71 16.23 -33.29
C CYS A 26 1.11 16.31 -34.78
N VAL A 27 0.52 15.49 -35.66
CA VAL A 27 0.74 15.63 -37.12
C VAL A 27 0.22 16.98 -37.64
N GLY A 28 -0.95 17.43 -37.18
CA GLY A 28 -1.47 18.75 -37.54
C GLY A 28 -0.60 19.91 -37.07
N ASN A 29 -0.17 19.91 -35.80
CA ASN A 29 0.71 20.97 -35.29
C ASN A 29 2.06 20.97 -36.04
N GLY A 30 2.59 19.79 -36.39
CA GLY A 30 3.79 19.66 -37.21
C GLY A 30 3.61 20.29 -38.60
N LEU A 31 2.45 20.06 -39.23
CA LEU A 31 2.09 20.63 -40.53
C LEU A 31 2.01 22.17 -40.49
N TRP A 32 1.44 22.75 -39.43
CA TRP A 32 1.26 24.20 -39.30
C TRP A 32 2.53 24.96 -38.91
N THR A 33 3.31 24.45 -37.95
CA THR A 33 4.37 25.22 -37.28
C THR A 33 5.41 25.84 -38.24
N PRO A 34 5.93 25.12 -39.27
CA PRO A 34 6.90 25.70 -40.21
C PRO A 34 6.34 26.81 -41.11
N VAL A 35 5.04 26.81 -41.38
CA VAL A 35 4.39 27.74 -42.32
C VAL A 35 3.60 28.86 -41.65
N ALA A 36 3.42 28.83 -40.32
CA ALA A 36 2.57 29.77 -39.60
C ALA A 36 2.90 31.26 -39.85
N LEU A 37 4.19 31.63 -39.87
CA LEU A 37 4.61 33.01 -40.20
C LEU A 37 4.47 33.32 -41.70
N ILE A 38 4.66 32.33 -42.57
CA ILE A 38 4.51 32.45 -44.03
C ILE A 38 3.04 32.69 -44.37
N PHE A 39 2.11 31.99 -43.71
CA PHE A 39 0.66 32.17 -43.87
C PHE A 39 0.24 33.63 -43.68
N PHE A 40 0.55 34.25 -42.53
CA PHE A 40 0.09 35.63 -42.28
C PHE A 40 0.80 36.67 -43.16
N THR A 41 2.02 36.41 -43.61
CA THR A 41 2.79 37.36 -44.44
C THR A 41 2.50 37.25 -45.93
N ARG A 42 2.40 36.02 -46.48
CA ARG A 42 2.13 35.76 -47.91
C ARG A 42 0.63 35.71 -48.23
N ALA A 43 -0.19 35.07 -47.38
CA ALA A 43 -1.61 34.83 -47.68
C ALA A 43 -2.57 35.85 -47.02
N GLN A 44 -2.17 36.52 -45.94
CA GLN A 44 -2.93 37.61 -45.31
C GLN A 44 -2.28 38.99 -45.46
N HIS A 45 -1.14 39.07 -46.15
CA HIS A 45 -0.40 40.32 -46.44
C HIS A 45 -0.05 41.18 -45.21
N LEU A 46 0.05 40.57 -44.02
CA LEU A 46 0.40 41.27 -42.77
C LEU A 46 1.92 41.40 -42.62
N PRO A 47 2.44 42.53 -42.08
CA PRO A 47 3.88 42.71 -41.92
C PRO A 47 4.47 41.71 -40.90
N LEU A 48 5.58 41.04 -41.26
CA LEU A 48 6.20 39.97 -40.45
C LEU A 48 6.47 40.37 -39.00
N ALA A 49 7.02 41.56 -38.76
CA ALA A 49 7.32 42.06 -37.42
C ALA A 49 6.05 42.21 -36.56
N HIS A 50 4.96 42.69 -37.16
CA HIS A 50 3.67 42.84 -36.49
C HIS A 50 3.03 41.49 -36.17
N VAL A 51 3.09 40.53 -37.11
CA VAL A 51 2.63 39.14 -36.89
C VAL A 51 3.42 38.47 -35.76
N GLY A 52 4.76 38.52 -35.79
CA GLY A 52 5.60 37.92 -34.77
C GLY A 52 5.33 38.48 -33.37
N ALA A 53 5.19 39.82 -33.27
CA ALA A 53 4.80 40.48 -32.03
C ALA A 53 3.40 40.04 -31.56
N ALA A 54 2.41 39.97 -32.46
CA ALA A 54 1.05 39.55 -32.13
C ALA A 54 0.98 38.08 -31.64
N LEU A 55 1.72 37.17 -32.27
CA LEU A 55 1.82 35.77 -31.83
C LEU A 55 2.52 35.66 -30.46
N THR A 56 3.56 36.45 -30.22
CA THR A 56 4.30 36.46 -28.94
C THR A 56 3.43 37.00 -27.80
N VAL A 57 2.79 38.16 -28.02
CA VAL A 57 1.85 38.76 -27.05
C VAL A 57 0.66 37.83 -26.82
N GLY A 58 0.11 37.22 -27.87
CA GLY A 58 -0.98 36.26 -27.78
C GLY A 58 -0.61 35.03 -26.94
N GLY A 59 0.58 34.46 -27.15
CA GLY A 59 1.10 33.35 -26.36
C GLY A 59 1.31 33.70 -24.88
N LEU A 60 1.88 34.87 -24.59
CA LEU A 60 2.08 35.38 -23.22
C LEU A 60 0.75 35.62 -22.49
N LEU A 61 -0.21 36.27 -23.14
CA LEU A 61 -1.55 36.48 -22.59
C LEU A 61 -2.31 35.14 -22.43
N GLY A 62 -2.07 34.16 -23.31
CA GLY A 62 -2.60 32.80 -23.18
C GLY A 62 -2.18 32.09 -21.89
N LEU A 63 -1.05 32.45 -21.27
CA LEU A 63 -0.64 31.91 -19.96
C LEU A 63 -1.61 32.29 -18.84
N LEU A 64 -2.33 33.41 -18.97
CA LEU A 64 -3.33 33.87 -17.99
C LEU A 64 -4.56 32.94 -17.93
N ALA A 65 -4.78 32.11 -18.95
CA ALA A 65 -5.85 31.11 -18.95
C ALA A 65 -5.58 29.91 -18.03
N GLY A 66 -4.35 29.70 -17.56
CA GLY A 66 -3.95 28.56 -16.73
C GLY A 66 -4.89 28.30 -15.54
N PRO A 67 -5.15 29.28 -14.66
CA PRO A 67 -6.09 29.12 -13.54
C PRO A 67 -7.52 28.77 -13.98
N VAL A 68 -8.02 29.35 -15.08
CA VAL A 68 -9.36 29.01 -15.59
C VAL A 68 -9.38 27.57 -16.09
N ASN A 69 -8.37 27.17 -16.87
CA ASN A 69 -8.23 25.82 -17.41
C ASN A 69 -8.19 24.74 -16.30
N GLY A 70 -7.50 25.01 -15.19
CA GLY A 70 -7.49 24.11 -14.03
C GLY A 70 -8.88 23.93 -13.40
N LEU A 71 -9.63 25.03 -13.22
CA LEU A 71 -11.01 24.99 -12.72
C LEU A 71 -11.96 24.24 -13.66
N LEU A 72 -11.80 24.41 -14.98
CA LEU A 72 -12.62 23.70 -15.97
C LEU A 72 -12.34 22.19 -15.98
N VAL A 73 -11.08 21.78 -15.87
CA VAL A 73 -10.71 20.35 -15.81
C VAL A 73 -11.20 19.68 -14.53
N ASP A 74 -11.12 20.36 -13.37
CA ASP A 74 -11.68 19.85 -12.12
C ASP A 74 -13.22 19.74 -12.19
N ARG A 75 -13.90 20.75 -12.73
CA ARG A 75 -15.37 20.85 -12.75
C ARG A 75 -16.04 19.96 -13.79
N TRP A 76 -15.48 19.87 -15.00
CA TRP A 76 -16.07 19.14 -16.13
C TRP A 76 -15.40 17.79 -16.39
N GLY A 77 -14.29 17.50 -15.72
CA GLY A 77 -13.48 16.30 -15.93
C GLY A 77 -12.55 16.42 -17.15
N PRO A 78 -11.43 15.69 -17.15
CA PRO A 78 -10.36 15.91 -18.12
C PRO A 78 -10.72 15.49 -19.56
N ALA A 79 -11.62 14.52 -19.76
CA ALA A 79 -12.10 14.19 -21.10
C ALA A 79 -12.83 15.36 -21.79
N ASN A 80 -13.68 16.07 -21.03
CA ASN A 80 -14.41 17.22 -21.55
C ASN A 80 -13.49 18.44 -21.71
N GLY A 81 -12.51 18.64 -20.80
CA GLY A 81 -11.48 19.67 -20.96
C GLY A 81 -10.64 19.48 -22.23
N ALA A 82 -10.20 18.25 -22.51
CA ALA A 82 -9.47 17.92 -23.74
C ALA A 82 -10.34 18.11 -25.00
N ALA A 83 -11.60 17.65 -24.99
CA ALA A 83 -12.52 17.85 -26.11
C ALA A 83 -12.82 19.33 -26.38
N LEU A 84 -13.03 20.13 -25.32
CA LEU A 84 -13.25 21.58 -25.43
C LEU A 84 -12.03 22.30 -26.01
N SER A 85 -10.81 21.93 -25.58
CA SER A 85 -9.59 22.45 -26.18
C SER A 85 -9.60 22.23 -27.70
N TYR A 86 -9.86 21.00 -28.14
CA TYR A 86 -9.88 20.70 -29.58
C TYR A 86 -10.98 21.47 -30.32
N ALA A 87 -12.19 21.59 -29.76
CA ALA A 87 -13.26 22.40 -30.35
C ALA A 87 -12.83 23.87 -30.55
N VAL A 88 -12.21 24.48 -29.54
CA VAL A 88 -11.75 25.88 -29.60
C VAL A 88 -10.59 26.04 -30.59
N ARG A 89 -9.64 25.09 -30.65
CA ARG A 89 -8.56 25.09 -31.64
C ARG A 89 -9.09 24.96 -33.08
N THR A 90 -10.04 24.05 -33.33
CA THR A 90 -10.71 23.94 -34.66
C THR A 90 -11.36 25.27 -35.05
N GLY A 91 -12.11 25.91 -34.14
CA GLY A 91 -12.70 27.22 -34.39
C GLY A 91 -11.67 28.32 -34.70
N ALA A 92 -10.60 28.40 -33.92
CA ALA A 92 -9.53 29.39 -34.14
C ALA A 92 -8.85 29.21 -35.50
N PHE A 93 -8.56 27.96 -35.90
CA PHE A 93 -7.94 27.66 -37.20
C PHE A 93 -8.88 27.83 -38.39
N ALA A 94 -10.19 27.63 -38.21
CA ALA A 94 -11.18 27.98 -39.21
C ALA A 94 -11.29 29.51 -39.41
N LEU A 95 -10.94 30.32 -38.41
CA LEU A 95 -10.98 31.79 -38.47
C LEU A 95 -9.69 32.44 -38.98
N PHE A 96 -8.52 31.79 -38.86
CA PHE A 96 -7.25 32.35 -39.36
C PHE A 96 -7.28 32.79 -40.85
N PRO A 97 -7.97 32.08 -41.78
CA PRO A 97 -8.15 32.53 -43.16
C PRO A 97 -8.86 33.88 -43.35
N PHE A 98 -9.58 34.38 -42.34
CA PHE A 98 -10.37 35.62 -42.40
C PHE A 98 -9.70 36.80 -41.67
N VAL A 99 -8.44 36.64 -41.25
CA VAL A 99 -7.72 37.65 -40.48
C VAL A 99 -7.09 38.71 -41.39
N SER A 100 -7.66 39.92 -41.37
CA SER A 100 -7.18 41.08 -42.13
C SER A 100 -6.32 42.06 -41.32
N ALA A 101 -6.20 41.88 -40.00
CA ALA A 101 -5.48 42.82 -39.12
C ALA A 101 -4.65 42.14 -38.02
N THR A 102 -3.50 42.73 -37.69
CA THR A 102 -2.56 42.27 -36.65
C THR A 102 -3.21 41.99 -35.30
N TRP A 103 -4.16 42.82 -34.86
CA TRP A 103 -4.81 42.62 -33.56
C TRP A 103 -5.70 41.38 -33.54
N GLN A 104 -6.27 40.97 -34.69
CA GLN A 104 -7.05 39.74 -34.82
C GLN A 104 -6.13 38.51 -34.77
N VAL A 105 -4.92 38.59 -35.36
CA VAL A 105 -3.87 37.56 -35.17
C VAL A 105 -3.58 37.39 -33.68
N GLY A 106 -3.38 38.50 -32.97
CA GLY A 106 -3.15 38.49 -31.52
C GLY A 106 -4.31 37.87 -30.75
N ALA A 107 -5.55 38.28 -31.02
CA ALA A 107 -6.74 37.76 -30.35
C ALA A 107 -6.95 36.25 -30.58
N LEU A 108 -6.83 35.77 -31.82
CA LEU A 108 -6.91 34.34 -32.13
C LEU A 108 -5.71 33.55 -31.56
N ALA A 109 -4.52 34.17 -31.48
CA ALA A 109 -3.37 33.57 -30.82
C ALA A 109 -3.58 33.41 -29.31
N VAL A 110 -4.23 34.36 -28.62
CA VAL A 110 -4.65 34.19 -27.21
C VAL A 110 -5.59 33.00 -27.08
N VAL A 111 -6.61 32.91 -27.93
CA VAL A 111 -7.60 31.82 -27.91
C VAL A 111 -6.95 30.46 -28.17
N ALA A 112 -6.10 30.36 -29.20
CA ALA A 112 -5.36 29.15 -29.55
C ALA A 112 -4.38 28.74 -28.45
N ALA A 113 -3.65 29.67 -27.84
CA ALA A 113 -2.72 29.41 -26.74
C ALA A 113 -3.46 29.00 -25.45
N ALA A 114 -4.55 29.67 -25.12
CA ALA A 114 -5.39 29.32 -23.95
C ALA A 114 -5.97 27.90 -24.10
N ALA A 115 -6.49 27.57 -25.28
CA ALA A 115 -6.92 26.21 -25.61
C ALA A 115 -5.75 25.22 -25.58
N ASP A 116 -4.57 25.57 -26.11
CA ASP A 116 -3.40 24.70 -26.04
C ASP A 116 -3.07 24.29 -24.59
N ARG A 117 -3.14 25.23 -23.65
CA ARG A 117 -2.86 24.92 -22.24
C ARG A 117 -3.98 24.17 -21.56
N LEU A 118 -5.22 24.28 -22.02
CA LEU A 118 -6.32 23.43 -21.56
C LEU A 118 -6.07 21.96 -21.94
N PHE A 119 -5.61 21.69 -23.16
CA PHE A 119 -5.24 20.32 -23.56
C PHE A 119 -4.15 19.73 -22.68
N TRP A 120 -3.03 20.43 -22.49
CA TRP A 120 -1.93 19.92 -21.67
C TRP A 120 -2.29 19.76 -20.19
N THR A 121 -3.19 20.60 -19.68
CA THR A 121 -3.77 20.47 -18.33
C THR A 121 -4.64 19.21 -18.21
N ALA A 122 -5.40 18.88 -19.26
CA ALA A 122 -6.34 17.76 -19.27
C ALA A 122 -5.69 16.40 -19.62
N SER A 123 -4.66 16.40 -20.47
CA SER A 123 -4.08 15.17 -21.06
C SER A 123 -3.53 14.19 -20.02
N THR A 124 -2.80 14.67 -19.01
CA THR A 124 -2.19 13.78 -18.01
C THR A 124 -3.22 13.19 -17.05
N PRO A 125 -4.16 13.96 -16.45
CA PRO A 125 -5.27 13.39 -15.69
C PRO A 125 -6.16 12.44 -16.50
N LEU A 126 -6.39 12.71 -17.78
CA LEU A 126 -7.13 11.82 -18.68
C LEU A 126 -6.43 10.47 -18.83
N LEU A 127 -5.14 10.45 -19.13
CA LEU A 127 -4.34 9.23 -19.19
C LEU A 127 -4.33 8.48 -17.85
N ALA A 128 -4.15 9.20 -16.74
CA ALA A 128 -4.14 8.62 -15.39
C ALA A 128 -5.45 7.93 -15.00
N ARG A 129 -6.57 8.29 -15.63
CA ARG A 129 -7.89 7.66 -15.42
C ARG A 129 -8.21 6.53 -16.41
N LEU A 130 -7.41 6.36 -17.46
CA LEU A 130 -7.54 5.30 -18.49
C LEU A 130 -6.61 4.10 -18.27
N VAL A 131 -5.59 4.22 -17.41
CA VAL A 131 -4.60 3.17 -17.15
C VAL A 131 -4.25 3.09 -15.65
N PRO A 132 -3.87 1.91 -15.12
CA PRO A 132 -3.36 1.79 -13.75
C PRO A 132 -2.16 2.72 -13.49
N ALA A 133 -2.01 3.20 -12.25
CA ALA A 133 -0.96 4.17 -11.88
C ALA A 133 0.46 3.68 -12.23
N GLU A 134 0.72 2.39 -12.01
CA GLU A 134 1.95 1.69 -12.38
C GLU A 134 2.24 1.67 -13.91
N ALA A 135 1.19 1.70 -14.74
CA ALA A 135 1.29 1.73 -16.20
C ALA A 135 1.48 3.16 -16.76
N LEU A 136 1.03 4.18 -16.02
CA LEU A 136 0.97 5.58 -16.47
C LEU A 136 2.32 6.10 -17.01
N LEU A 137 3.42 5.83 -16.30
CA LEU A 137 4.77 6.23 -16.74
C LEU A 137 5.11 5.69 -18.13
N GLY A 138 4.90 4.39 -18.35
CA GLY A 138 5.20 3.74 -19.63
C GLY A 138 4.31 4.22 -20.77
N VAL A 139 3.09 4.66 -20.47
CA VAL A 139 2.14 5.24 -21.44
C VAL A 139 2.50 6.69 -21.76
N LEU A 140 2.89 7.50 -20.78
CA LEU A 140 3.41 8.86 -21.03
C LEU A 140 4.70 8.85 -21.85
N SER A 141 5.64 7.93 -21.59
CA SER A 141 6.80 7.75 -22.48
C SER A 141 6.41 7.25 -23.89
N THR A 142 5.27 6.57 -24.06
CA THR A 142 4.72 6.25 -25.39
C THR A 142 4.21 7.51 -26.08
N ALA A 143 3.45 8.32 -25.35
CA ALA A 143 2.90 9.58 -25.82
C ALA A 143 4.02 10.54 -26.27
N SER A 144 5.13 10.67 -25.52
CA SER A 144 6.27 11.50 -25.93
C SER A 144 6.88 11.09 -27.27
N VAL A 145 7.07 9.79 -27.52
CA VAL A 145 7.56 9.29 -28.83
C VAL A 145 6.56 9.68 -29.95
N LEU A 146 5.26 9.42 -29.74
CA LEU A 146 4.22 9.72 -30.73
C LEU A 146 4.12 11.22 -31.04
N LYS A 147 4.30 12.11 -30.04
CA LYS A 147 4.33 13.57 -30.24
C LYS A 147 5.48 13.98 -31.16
N VAL A 148 6.70 13.56 -30.84
CA VAL A 148 7.93 13.92 -31.56
C VAL A 148 7.88 13.38 -32.99
N SER A 149 7.49 12.13 -33.18
CA SER A 149 7.28 11.55 -34.51
C SER A 149 6.15 12.24 -35.29
N GLY A 150 5.06 12.62 -34.62
CA GLY A 150 3.93 13.34 -35.23
C GLY A 150 4.35 14.72 -35.72
N TRP A 151 5.04 15.52 -34.90
CA TRP A 151 5.58 16.83 -35.28
C TRP A 151 6.55 16.72 -36.46
N ALA A 152 7.47 15.75 -36.45
CA ALA A 152 8.42 15.55 -37.54
C ALA A 152 7.73 15.12 -38.85
N ALA A 153 6.77 14.20 -38.79
CA ALA A 153 6.00 13.77 -39.96
C ALA A 153 5.15 14.92 -40.53
N GLY A 154 4.45 15.65 -39.66
CA GLY A 154 3.69 16.84 -40.05
C GLY A 154 4.59 17.92 -40.66
N GLY A 155 5.75 18.20 -40.06
CA GLY A 155 6.70 19.20 -40.55
C GLY A 155 7.31 18.83 -41.90
N ALA A 156 7.61 17.55 -42.14
CA ALA A 156 8.04 17.06 -43.45
C ALA A 156 6.93 17.26 -44.50
N ILE A 157 5.68 16.86 -44.18
CA ILE A 157 4.53 17.08 -45.07
C ILE A 157 4.33 18.59 -45.34
N GLY A 158 4.44 19.44 -44.31
CA GLY A 158 4.31 20.89 -44.43
C GLY A 158 5.43 21.55 -45.23
N ALA A 159 6.66 21.01 -45.18
CA ALA A 159 7.76 21.47 -46.01
C ALA A 159 7.60 21.04 -47.48
N THR A 160 7.19 19.80 -47.74
CA THR A 160 6.97 19.28 -49.11
C THR A 160 5.73 19.91 -49.77
N ALA A 161 4.60 19.95 -49.05
CA ALA A 161 3.42 20.69 -49.47
C ALA A 161 3.75 22.18 -49.60
N GLY A 162 4.56 22.73 -48.68
CA GLY A 162 5.04 24.09 -48.75
C GLY A 162 5.78 24.41 -50.06
N GLY A 163 6.75 23.59 -50.44
CA GLY A 163 7.50 23.77 -51.70
C GLY A 163 6.66 23.66 -52.98
N LEU A 164 5.44 23.10 -52.89
CA LEU A 164 4.50 22.98 -54.02
C LEU A 164 3.32 23.96 -53.96
N LEU A 165 3.04 24.57 -52.80
CA LEU A 165 1.81 25.33 -52.55
C LEU A 165 2.03 26.75 -51.98
N ILE A 166 3.21 27.09 -51.45
CA ILE A 166 3.50 28.42 -50.82
C ILE A 166 3.37 29.60 -51.79
N ASP A 167 3.62 29.39 -53.08
CA ASP A 167 3.45 30.45 -54.08
C ASP A 167 1.98 30.73 -54.43
N SER A 168 1.04 29.99 -53.83
CA SER A 168 -0.39 30.27 -53.86
C SER A 168 -0.92 30.60 -52.45
N GLY A 169 -1.63 31.72 -52.29
CA GLY A 169 -2.32 32.03 -51.02
C GLY A 169 -3.28 30.91 -50.61
N THR A 170 -4.01 30.37 -51.59
CA THR A 170 -4.93 29.22 -51.46
C THR A 170 -4.28 28.00 -50.83
N GLY A 171 -3.04 27.69 -51.20
CA GLY A 171 -2.28 26.57 -50.64
C GLY A 171 -2.02 26.72 -49.14
N LEU A 172 -1.67 27.93 -48.70
CA LEU A 172 -1.48 28.26 -47.29
C LEU A 172 -2.82 28.22 -46.51
N HIS A 173 -3.94 28.61 -47.12
CA HIS A 173 -5.28 28.42 -46.53
C HIS A 173 -5.64 26.95 -46.35
N LEU A 174 -5.37 26.09 -47.33
CA LEU A 174 -5.60 24.64 -47.23
C LEU A 174 -4.81 24.02 -46.08
N VAL A 175 -3.57 24.45 -45.84
CA VAL A 175 -2.75 23.98 -44.71
C VAL A 175 -3.35 24.40 -43.36
N ALA A 176 -3.87 25.63 -43.24
CA ALA A 176 -4.57 26.08 -42.04
C ALA A 176 -5.83 25.25 -41.75
N TYR A 177 -6.66 25.00 -42.77
CA TYR A 177 -7.86 24.17 -42.65
C TYR A 177 -7.52 22.70 -42.33
N ALA A 178 -6.45 22.13 -42.92
CA ALA A 178 -6.00 20.78 -42.62
C ALA A 178 -5.63 20.60 -41.15
N ASN A 179 -4.98 21.58 -40.52
CA ASN A 179 -4.74 21.56 -39.07
C ASN A 179 -6.03 21.79 -38.25
N GLY A 180 -6.98 22.60 -38.73
CA GLY A 180 -8.31 22.70 -38.12
C GLY A 180 -9.05 21.35 -38.07
N LEU A 181 -8.92 20.55 -39.14
CA LEU A 181 -9.52 19.22 -39.29
C LEU A 181 -8.83 18.15 -38.42
N THR A 182 -7.51 18.21 -38.18
CA THR A 182 -6.84 17.26 -37.27
C THR A 182 -7.33 17.44 -35.83
N TYR A 183 -7.51 18.68 -35.37
CA TYR A 183 -8.14 18.95 -34.07
C TYR A 183 -9.58 18.44 -34.02
N ALA A 184 -10.37 18.60 -35.09
CA ALA A 184 -11.75 18.11 -35.15
C ALA A 184 -11.81 16.57 -35.07
N ALA A 185 -10.92 15.87 -35.78
CA ALA A 185 -10.79 14.42 -35.70
C ALA A 185 -10.32 13.96 -34.30
N ALA A 186 -9.35 14.66 -33.69
CA ALA A 186 -8.90 14.38 -32.33
C ALA A 186 -10.01 14.61 -31.29
N MET A 187 -10.85 15.64 -31.45
CA MET A 187 -12.03 15.90 -30.62
C MET A 187 -13.00 14.71 -30.64
N VAL A 188 -13.39 14.25 -31.84
CA VAL A 188 -14.31 13.11 -32.01
C VAL A 188 -13.74 11.86 -31.32
N LEU A 189 -12.45 11.56 -31.53
CA LEU A 189 -11.78 10.44 -30.87
C LEU A 189 -11.80 10.57 -29.34
N VAL A 190 -11.48 11.73 -28.77
CA VAL A 190 -11.54 11.97 -27.31
C VAL A 190 -12.96 11.84 -26.76
N LEU A 191 -13.99 12.28 -27.48
CA LEU A 191 -15.39 12.08 -27.08
C LEU A 191 -15.76 10.60 -26.99
N THR A 192 -15.27 9.74 -27.91
CA THR A 192 -15.46 8.28 -27.80
C THR A 192 -14.67 7.63 -26.65
N VAL A 193 -13.63 8.30 -26.15
CA VAL A 193 -12.84 7.85 -24.99
C VAL A 193 -13.56 8.16 -23.68
N ARG A 194 -14.34 9.25 -23.60
CA ARG A 194 -15.05 9.71 -22.38
C ARG A 194 -15.78 8.60 -21.62
N ARG A 195 -16.46 7.68 -22.32
CA ARG A 195 -17.20 6.54 -21.73
C ARG A 195 -16.33 5.52 -20.98
N HIS A 196 -15.02 5.53 -21.18
CA HIS A 196 -14.06 4.63 -20.52
C HIS A 196 -13.29 5.30 -19.37
N VAL A 197 -13.55 6.58 -19.09
CA VAL A 197 -12.83 7.36 -18.08
C VAL A 197 -13.48 7.17 -16.71
N ARG A 198 -12.68 6.76 -15.72
CA ARG A 198 -13.17 6.61 -14.33
C ARG A 198 -13.73 7.95 -13.79
N PRO A 199 -14.88 7.93 -13.08
CA PRO A 199 -15.46 9.14 -12.50
C PRO A 199 -14.53 9.79 -11.47
N SER A 200 -14.66 11.10 -11.28
CA SER A 200 -13.91 11.83 -10.26
C SER A 200 -14.51 11.56 -8.89
N SER A 201 -13.67 11.31 -7.87
CA SER A 201 -14.06 11.66 -6.51
C SER A 201 -14.14 13.17 -6.36
N ALA A 202 -14.99 13.64 -5.44
CA ALA A 202 -15.01 15.03 -5.03
C ALA A 202 -13.72 15.35 -4.25
N ALA A 203 -13.21 16.57 -4.40
CA ALA A 203 -12.10 17.05 -3.59
C ALA A 203 -12.56 17.23 -2.14
N GLU A 204 -11.97 16.48 -1.21
CA GLU A 204 -12.13 16.72 0.23
C GLU A 204 -11.79 18.19 0.52
N PRO A 205 -12.66 18.96 1.20
CA PRO A 205 -12.36 20.35 1.53
C PRO A 205 -11.14 20.41 2.47
N PRO A 206 -10.32 21.49 2.41
CA PRO A 206 -9.30 21.76 3.41
C PRO A 206 -9.88 21.72 4.85
N ALA A 207 -9.00 21.46 5.83
CA ALA A 207 -9.37 21.13 7.21
C ALA A 207 -10.16 22.22 7.98
N ASP A 208 -10.29 23.43 7.43
CA ASP A 208 -11.17 24.50 7.92
C ASP A 208 -12.58 24.48 7.30
N GLY A 209 -12.92 23.46 6.52
CA GLY A 209 -14.24 23.23 5.93
C GLY A 209 -14.57 24.14 4.73
N ARG A 210 -13.67 25.04 4.32
CA ARG A 210 -13.93 25.96 3.20
C ARG A 210 -13.80 25.27 1.86
N ALA A 211 -14.43 25.82 0.82
CA ALA A 211 -14.15 25.41 -0.55
C ALA A 211 -12.72 25.78 -0.98
N TRP A 212 -12.04 24.85 -1.67
CA TRP A 212 -10.65 25.00 -2.17
C TRP A 212 -10.41 26.28 -2.97
N ARG A 213 -9.37 27.04 -2.61
CA ARG A 213 -8.95 28.31 -3.22
C ARG A 213 -7.56 28.19 -3.85
N TRP A 214 -7.26 29.09 -4.79
CA TRP A 214 -5.93 29.20 -5.42
C TRP A 214 -4.79 29.55 -4.45
N ARG A 215 -5.11 30.05 -3.25
CA ARG A 215 -4.12 30.33 -2.21
C ARG A 215 -3.59 29.04 -1.58
N ASP A 216 -4.42 28.02 -1.43
CA ASP A 216 -4.07 26.74 -0.80
C ASP A 216 -2.97 26.00 -1.58
N LEU A 217 -2.93 26.15 -2.91
CA LEU A 217 -1.87 25.61 -3.77
C LEU A 217 -0.54 26.38 -3.62
N ARG A 218 -0.57 27.64 -3.18
CA ARG A 218 0.67 28.40 -2.87
C ARG A 218 1.32 27.92 -1.58
N ASP A 219 0.54 27.31 -0.69
CA ASP A 219 0.99 26.79 0.60
C ASP A 219 1.57 25.36 0.52
N ASP A 220 1.71 24.81 -0.71
CA ASP A 220 2.52 23.61 -1.01
C ASP A 220 3.90 23.98 -1.57
N PRO A 221 4.89 24.30 -0.70
CA PRO A 221 6.23 24.67 -1.14
C PRO A 221 7.01 23.47 -1.72
N GLY A 222 6.51 22.24 -1.61
CA GLY A 222 7.12 21.06 -2.24
C GLY A 222 6.77 21.01 -3.72
N PHE A 223 5.48 21.13 -4.03
CA PHE A 223 4.98 21.19 -5.39
C PHE A 223 5.46 22.45 -6.14
N LEU A 224 5.46 23.63 -5.50
CA LEU A 224 6.02 24.85 -6.12
C LEU A 224 7.51 24.71 -6.45
N ARG A 225 8.30 24.00 -5.62
CA ARG A 225 9.70 23.67 -5.95
C ARG A 225 9.80 22.72 -7.14
N LEU A 226 8.91 21.72 -7.25
CA LEU A 226 8.84 20.88 -8.44
C LEU A 226 8.52 21.70 -9.69
N CYS A 227 7.56 22.62 -9.64
CA CYS A 227 7.22 23.52 -10.74
C CYS A 227 8.39 24.45 -11.13
N LEU A 228 9.12 25.00 -10.16
CA LEU A 228 10.29 25.86 -10.41
C LEU A 228 11.45 25.07 -11.06
N LEU A 229 11.75 23.87 -10.57
CA LEU A 229 12.78 23.02 -11.18
C LEU A 229 12.37 22.57 -12.59
N THR A 230 11.08 22.28 -12.79
CA THR A 230 10.52 21.99 -14.12
C THR A 230 10.66 23.18 -15.06
N LEU A 231 10.42 24.41 -14.60
CA LEU A 231 10.61 25.64 -15.37
C LEU A 231 12.07 25.82 -15.81
N LEU A 232 13.03 25.61 -14.91
CA LEU A 232 14.46 25.74 -15.23
C LEU A 232 14.94 24.66 -16.22
N LEU A 233 14.48 23.41 -16.06
CA LEU A 233 14.79 22.31 -16.99
C LEU A 233 14.13 22.52 -18.37
N ALA A 234 12.85 22.90 -18.39
CA ALA A 234 12.13 23.22 -19.62
C ALA A 234 12.81 24.39 -20.34
N PHE A 235 13.20 25.45 -19.63
CA PHE A 235 13.91 26.59 -20.21
C PHE A 235 15.23 26.17 -20.89
N VAL A 236 16.00 25.24 -20.30
CA VAL A 236 17.23 24.71 -20.94
C VAL A 236 16.90 23.88 -22.18
N SER A 237 15.87 23.02 -22.14
CA SER A 237 15.43 22.19 -23.27
C SER A 237 14.84 23.03 -24.42
N ASP A 238 14.04 24.05 -24.11
CA ASP A 238 13.46 25.00 -25.07
C ASP A 238 14.55 25.90 -25.68
N CYS A 239 15.52 26.38 -24.88
CA CYS A 239 16.69 27.10 -25.39
C CYS A 239 17.53 26.23 -26.35
N LEU A 240 17.77 24.96 -25.99
CA LEU A 240 18.47 24.02 -26.87
C LEU A 240 17.69 23.82 -28.17
N THR A 241 16.38 23.62 -28.11
CA THR A 241 15.53 23.42 -29.30
C THR A 241 15.48 24.67 -30.19
N ALA A 242 15.33 25.86 -29.60
CA ALA A 242 15.19 27.12 -30.34
C ALA A 242 16.52 27.65 -30.90
N MET A 243 17.62 27.54 -30.14
CA MET A 243 18.91 28.13 -30.52
C MET A 243 19.75 27.19 -31.40
N LEU A 244 19.55 25.87 -31.33
CA LEU A 244 20.40 24.92 -32.06
C LEU A 244 20.40 25.14 -33.58
N PRO A 245 19.28 25.39 -34.29
CA PRO A 245 19.32 25.70 -35.72
C PRO A 245 20.10 26.99 -36.03
N VAL A 246 19.95 28.02 -35.19
CA VAL A 246 20.64 29.31 -35.33
C VAL A 246 22.14 29.14 -35.12
N VAL A 247 22.55 28.45 -34.05
CA VAL A 247 23.97 28.15 -33.76
C VAL A 247 24.58 27.29 -34.87
N VAL A 248 23.90 26.24 -35.31
CA VAL A 248 24.39 25.34 -36.37
C VAL A 248 24.63 26.08 -37.68
N ILE A 249 23.69 26.92 -38.12
CA ILE A 249 23.80 27.61 -39.42
C ILE A 249 24.67 28.88 -39.32
N VAL A 250 24.38 29.77 -38.37
CA VAL A 250 24.95 31.13 -38.32
C VAL A 250 26.31 31.17 -37.63
N VAL A 251 26.53 30.33 -36.60
CA VAL A 251 27.74 30.38 -35.76
C VAL A 251 28.74 29.30 -36.14
N LEU A 252 28.25 28.09 -36.41
CA LEU A 252 29.07 26.93 -36.78
C LEU A 252 29.22 26.74 -38.30
N GLY A 253 28.60 27.62 -39.10
CA GLY A 253 28.70 27.64 -40.57
C GLY A 253 28.25 26.35 -41.26
N GLN A 254 27.39 25.56 -40.62
CA GLN A 254 26.99 24.25 -41.15
C GLN A 254 25.88 24.38 -42.22
N PRO A 255 25.81 23.42 -43.16
CA PRO A 255 24.73 23.38 -44.14
C PRO A 255 23.33 23.35 -43.52
N SER A 256 22.37 23.98 -44.18
CA SER A 256 20.97 24.08 -43.73
C SER A 256 20.23 22.73 -43.58
N TRP A 257 20.77 21.64 -44.11
CA TRP A 257 20.23 20.29 -43.91
C TRP A 257 20.57 19.69 -42.54
N VAL A 258 21.63 20.16 -41.86
CA VAL A 258 22.12 19.58 -40.60
C VAL A 258 21.05 19.64 -39.48
N PRO A 259 20.33 20.76 -39.24
CA PRO A 259 19.22 20.78 -38.28
C PRO A 259 18.10 19.77 -38.57
N GLY A 260 17.83 19.47 -39.84
CA GLY A 260 16.86 18.44 -40.23
C GLY A 260 17.30 17.03 -39.83
N VAL A 261 18.57 16.70 -40.05
CA VAL A 261 19.16 15.41 -39.62
C VAL A 261 19.19 15.31 -38.10
N VAL A 262 19.50 16.40 -37.39
CA VAL A 262 19.42 16.47 -35.92
C VAL A 262 18.02 16.11 -35.41
N ILE A 263 16.96 16.68 -35.99
CA ILE A 263 15.57 16.37 -35.62
C ILE A 263 15.25 14.89 -35.90
N ALA A 264 15.66 14.35 -37.04
CA ALA A 264 15.45 12.94 -37.38
C ALA A 264 16.17 12.00 -36.39
N VAL A 265 17.42 12.29 -36.03
CA VAL A 265 18.19 11.54 -35.04
C VAL A 265 17.54 11.63 -33.65
N ALA A 266 17.03 12.79 -33.24
CA ALA A 266 16.29 12.94 -31.98
C ALA A 266 15.00 12.09 -31.97
N CYS A 267 14.26 12.03 -33.07
CA CYS A 267 13.07 11.18 -33.20
C CYS A 267 13.39 9.69 -32.97
N VAL A 268 14.41 9.18 -33.67
CA VAL A 268 14.84 7.77 -33.56
C VAL A 268 15.40 7.48 -32.17
N SER A 269 16.23 8.38 -31.63
CA SER A 269 16.86 8.24 -30.33
C SER A 269 15.84 8.21 -29.20
N MET A 270 14.80 9.05 -29.25
CA MET A 270 13.68 9.05 -28.29
C MET A 270 12.90 7.72 -28.34
N ALA A 271 12.66 7.17 -29.53
CA ALA A 271 12.00 5.87 -29.69
C ALA A 271 12.81 4.69 -29.11
N VAL A 272 14.13 4.70 -29.31
CA VAL A 272 15.07 3.70 -28.76
C VAL A 272 15.22 3.85 -27.25
N ALA A 273 15.45 5.07 -26.76
CA ALA A 273 15.69 5.38 -25.35
C ALA A 273 14.48 5.06 -24.44
N ARG A 274 13.26 5.12 -24.97
CA ARG A 274 12.02 4.88 -24.22
C ARG A 274 12.05 3.61 -23.36
N ARG A 275 12.47 2.46 -23.90
CA ARG A 275 12.45 1.18 -23.16
C ARG A 275 13.41 1.16 -21.96
N PRO A 276 14.71 1.43 -22.11
CA PRO A 276 15.64 1.49 -20.98
C PRO A 276 15.29 2.62 -20.00
N ALA A 277 14.84 3.79 -20.48
CA ALA A 277 14.42 4.90 -19.62
C ALA A 277 13.27 4.51 -18.68
N VAL A 278 12.21 3.87 -19.20
CA VAL A 278 11.08 3.40 -18.38
C VAL A 278 11.50 2.27 -17.43
N ALA A 279 12.34 1.32 -17.90
CA ALA A 279 12.82 0.23 -17.07
C ALA A 279 13.67 0.72 -15.88
N TYR A 280 14.53 1.72 -16.11
CA TYR A 280 15.33 2.36 -15.08
C TYR A 280 14.45 3.18 -14.12
N ALA A 281 13.56 4.02 -14.65
CA ALA A 281 12.69 4.89 -13.85
C ALA A 281 11.67 4.14 -13.00
N ARG A 282 11.32 2.89 -13.34
CA ARG A 282 10.52 2.00 -12.48
C ARG A 282 11.29 1.44 -11.27
N ARG A 283 12.61 1.30 -11.37
CA ARG A 283 13.49 0.73 -10.33
C ARG A 283 14.13 1.78 -9.42
N VAL A 284 14.08 3.05 -9.81
CA VAL A 284 14.87 4.13 -9.21
C VAL A 284 13.96 5.32 -8.81
N PRO A 285 14.05 5.85 -7.57
CA PRO A 285 13.25 6.99 -7.14
C PRO A 285 13.38 8.23 -8.04
N ALA A 286 12.26 8.89 -8.32
CA ALA A 286 12.20 10.02 -9.27
C ALA A 286 13.28 11.12 -9.06
N PRO A 287 13.65 11.57 -7.83
CA PRO A 287 14.73 12.56 -7.65
C PRO A 287 16.15 12.08 -8.00
N ARG A 288 16.37 10.77 -8.20
CA ARG A 288 17.61 10.24 -8.80
C ARG A 288 17.53 10.26 -10.32
N VAL A 289 16.39 9.86 -10.88
CA VAL A 289 16.15 9.88 -12.34
C VAL A 289 16.18 11.30 -12.90
N LEU A 290 15.55 12.27 -12.21
CA LEU A 290 15.59 13.68 -12.60
C LEU A 290 17.00 14.28 -12.53
N ARG A 291 17.83 13.86 -11.55
CA ARG A 291 19.25 14.27 -11.52
C ARG A 291 20.03 13.70 -12.69
N LEU A 292 19.82 12.42 -13.03
CA LEU A 292 20.44 11.80 -14.21
C LEU A 292 20.02 12.52 -15.50
N ALA A 293 18.75 12.91 -15.64
CA ALA A 293 18.26 13.72 -16.75
C ALA A 293 18.97 15.09 -16.82
N CYS A 294 19.14 15.77 -15.68
CA CYS A 294 19.94 17.01 -15.62
C CYS A 294 21.40 16.75 -16.04
N CYS A 295 22.03 15.65 -15.63
CA CYS A 295 23.40 15.33 -16.02
C CYS A 295 23.54 15.15 -17.55
N PHE A 296 22.58 14.47 -18.20
CA PHE A 296 22.54 14.38 -19.66
C PHE A 296 22.35 15.75 -20.31
N LEU A 297 21.39 16.55 -19.87
CA LEU A 297 21.16 17.89 -20.42
C LEU A 297 22.37 18.83 -20.22
N THR A 298 23.02 18.79 -19.05
CA THR A 298 24.27 19.53 -18.79
C THR A 298 25.38 19.09 -19.73
N LEU A 299 25.54 17.78 -19.97
CA LEU A 299 26.55 17.27 -20.90
C LEU A 299 26.24 17.71 -22.35
N ALA A 300 24.97 17.66 -22.78
CA ALA A 300 24.55 18.09 -24.10
C ALA A 300 24.91 19.56 -24.39
N VAL A 301 24.64 20.47 -23.46
CA VAL A 301 25.01 21.88 -23.62
C VAL A 301 26.52 22.10 -23.50
N LEU A 302 27.24 21.40 -22.62
CA LEU A 302 28.70 21.51 -22.51
C LEU A 302 29.43 21.08 -23.79
N VAL A 303 28.94 20.05 -24.49
CA VAL A 303 29.48 19.60 -25.78
C VAL A 303 29.37 20.68 -26.86
N MET A 304 28.37 21.57 -26.78
CA MET A 304 28.16 22.68 -27.72
C MET A 304 28.95 23.96 -27.38
N ALA A 305 29.55 24.05 -26.18
CA ALA A 305 30.24 25.27 -25.74
C ALA A 305 31.52 25.61 -26.54
N PRO A 306 32.40 24.68 -26.94
CA PRO A 306 33.62 25.00 -27.68
C PRO A 306 33.31 25.47 -29.11
N SER A 307 33.87 26.62 -29.50
CA SER A 307 33.67 27.25 -30.82
C SER A 307 34.74 26.93 -31.86
N GLY A 308 35.64 25.97 -31.60
CA GLY A 308 36.84 25.69 -32.40
C GLY A 308 36.77 24.49 -33.36
N TRP A 309 35.59 23.90 -33.55
CA TRP A 309 35.44 22.71 -34.41
C TRP A 309 35.39 23.09 -35.89
N ALA A 310 36.18 22.42 -36.73
CA ALA A 310 36.22 22.63 -38.17
C ALA A 310 35.77 21.38 -38.95
N GLY A 311 35.06 21.59 -40.07
CA GLY A 311 34.69 20.53 -41.01
C GLY A 311 33.73 19.48 -40.42
N PRO A 312 33.82 18.20 -40.84
CA PRO A 312 32.89 17.14 -40.44
C PRO A 312 32.80 16.87 -38.93
N ALA A 313 33.85 17.24 -38.16
CA ALA A 313 33.86 17.11 -36.71
C ALA A 313 32.73 17.93 -36.07
N THR A 314 32.43 19.11 -36.59
CA THR A 314 31.38 20.00 -36.09
C THR A 314 29.99 19.36 -36.24
N THR A 315 29.71 18.73 -37.38
CA THR A 315 28.47 17.97 -37.59
C THR A 315 28.35 16.81 -36.59
N ALA A 316 29.43 16.07 -36.35
CA ALA A 316 29.44 14.96 -35.38
C ALA A 316 29.19 15.45 -33.94
N VAL A 317 29.82 16.55 -33.52
CA VAL A 317 29.61 17.19 -32.20
C VAL A 317 28.14 17.60 -32.01
N VAL A 318 27.54 18.25 -33.01
CA VAL A 318 26.12 18.66 -33.00
C VAL A 318 25.18 17.45 -32.87
N LEU A 319 25.42 16.38 -33.62
CA LEU A 319 24.63 15.15 -33.56
C LEU A 319 24.79 14.43 -32.20
N CYS A 320 26.00 14.39 -31.64
CA CYS A 320 26.26 13.87 -30.31
C CYS A 320 25.53 14.68 -29.22
N ALA A 321 25.59 16.01 -29.27
CA ALA A 321 24.87 16.87 -28.34
C ALA A 321 23.36 16.63 -28.40
N ALA A 322 22.79 16.53 -29.60
CA ALA A 322 21.36 16.23 -29.79
C ALA A 322 20.96 14.85 -29.25
N LEU A 323 21.78 13.81 -29.48
CA LEU A 323 21.56 12.46 -28.95
C LEU A 323 21.57 12.45 -27.41
N ILE A 324 22.56 13.11 -26.80
CA ILE A 324 22.70 13.24 -25.34
C ILE A 324 21.53 14.03 -24.75
N GLY A 325 21.12 15.14 -25.37
CA GLY A 325 19.96 15.92 -24.95
C GLY A 325 18.67 15.11 -24.99
N THR A 326 18.46 14.35 -26.07
CA THR A 326 17.31 13.45 -26.24
C THR A 326 17.23 12.39 -25.14
N LEU A 327 18.37 11.84 -24.69
CA LEU A 327 18.42 10.91 -23.54
C LEU A 327 18.00 11.59 -22.23
N GLY A 328 18.38 12.86 -22.04
CA GLY A 328 17.93 13.70 -20.94
C GLY A 328 16.42 13.90 -20.94
N ASP A 329 15.85 14.35 -22.06
CA ASP A 329 14.41 14.60 -22.20
C ASP A 329 13.56 13.32 -22.05
N ALA A 330 14.06 12.18 -22.55
CA ALA A 330 13.41 10.88 -22.43
C ALA A 330 13.24 10.43 -20.96
N LEU A 331 14.16 10.85 -20.08
CA LEU A 331 14.09 10.62 -18.63
C LEU A 331 13.30 11.73 -17.92
N PHE A 332 13.46 12.99 -18.34
CA PHE A 332 12.84 14.16 -17.72
C PHE A 332 11.31 14.17 -17.87
N ALA A 333 10.82 14.30 -19.11
CA ALA A 333 9.43 14.68 -19.37
C ALA A 333 8.39 13.67 -18.82
N PRO A 334 8.53 12.34 -19.00
CA PRO A 334 7.57 11.38 -18.46
C PRO A 334 7.59 11.33 -16.93
N VAL A 335 8.78 11.35 -16.32
CA VAL A 335 8.96 11.21 -14.86
C VAL A 335 8.47 12.45 -14.11
N VAL A 336 8.81 13.64 -14.60
CA VAL A 336 8.35 14.90 -13.98
C VAL A 336 6.84 15.05 -14.10
N THR A 337 6.25 14.68 -15.25
CA THR A 337 4.80 14.68 -15.47
C THR A 337 4.07 13.68 -14.58
N THR A 338 4.56 12.45 -14.43
CA THR A 338 3.97 11.49 -13.45
C THR A 338 4.08 11.98 -12.02
N THR A 339 5.21 12.59 -11.66
CA THR A 339 5.46 13.09 -10.29
C THR A 339 4.53 14.26 -9.96
N ALA A 340 4.33 15.19 -10.90
CA ALA A 340 3.43 16.32 -10.73
C ALA A 340 1.96 15.88 -10.61
N ASN A 341 1.51 14.94 -11.46
CA ASN A 341 0.15 14.41 -11.38
C ASN A 341 -0.10 13.62 -10.09
N ALA A 342 0.89 12.86 -9.60
CA ALA A 342 0.79 12.11 -8.35
C ALA A 342 0.79 13.02 -7.09
N ALA A 343 1.22 14.28 -7.20
CA ALA A 343 1.17 15.24 -6.10
C ALA A 343 -0.23 15.85 -5.86
N ALA A 344 -1.15 15.73 -6.81
CA ALA A 344 -2.46 16.37 -6.75
C ALA A 344 -3.47 15.63 -5.83
N PRO A 345 -4.25 16.35 -4.99
CA PRO A 345 -5.69 16.49 -5.11
C PRO A 345 -6.53 15.49 -5.93
N PRO A 346 -7.30 14.51 -5.39
CA PRO A 346 -8.41 13.93 -6.16
C PRO A 346 -9.46 15.03 -6.31
N GLY A 347 -9.95 15.24 -7.52
CA GLY A 347 -10.82 16.38 -7.82
C GLY A 347 -10.09 17.73 -7.88
N LEU A 348 -8.75 17.78 -7.79
CA LEU A 348 -7.94 18.97 -8.09
C LEU A 348 -6.78 18.70 -9.05
N GLU A 349 -6.81 17.56 -9.76
CA GLU A 349 -5.76 17.22 -10.72
C GLU A 349 -5.64 18.29 -11.82
N GLY A 350 -6.73 18.97 -12.17
CA GLY A 350 -6.76 20.07 -13.12
C GLY A 350 -6.02 21.30 -12.62
N ARG A 351 -6.29 21.79 -11.40
CA ARG A 351 -5.54 22.94 -10.82
C ARG A 351 -4.05 22.67 -10.69
N TYR A 352 -3.67 21.50 -10.18
CA TYR A 352 -2.28 21.11 -10.03
C TYR A 352 -1.59 20.98 -11.40
N ASN A 353 -2.19 20.26 -12.36
CA ASN A 353 -1.62 20.16 -13.71
C ASN A 353 -1.56 21.53 -14.38
N ALA A 354 -2.55 22.41 -14.22
CA ALA A 354 -2.53 23.76 -14.81
C ALA A 354 -1.32 24.57 -14.32
N THR A 355 -1.07 24.60 -13.01
CA THR A 355 0.12 25.27 -12.46
C THR A 355 1.41 24.63 -12.97
N PHE A 356 1.49 23.30 -13.01
CA PHE A 356 2.63 22.59 -13.58
C PHE A 356 2.86 22.90 -15.09
N GLN A 357 1.81 23.03 -15.89
CA GLN A 357 1.91 23.40 -17.31
C GLN A 357 2.28 24.88 -17.53
N THR A 358 2.06 25.78 -16.56
CA THR A 358 2.60 27.14 -16.66
C THR A 358 4.13 27.18 -16.65
N SER A 359 4.81 26.21 -16.02
CA SER A 359 6.28 26.09 -16.07
C SER A 359 6.80 25.93 -17.50
N PHE A 360 6.21 25.02 -18.29
CA PHE A 360 6.56 24.86 -19.71
C PHE A 360 6.14 26.08 -20.55
N GLY A 361 5.11 26.83 -20.14
CA GLY A 361 4.70 28.05 -20.82
C GLY A 361 5.64 29.22 -20.66
N ILE A 362 6.09 29.47 -19.44
CA ILE A 362 7.06 30.53 -19.17
C ILE A 362 8.41 30.17 -19.80
N ALA A 363 8.82 28.89 -19.74
CA ALA A 363 10.01 28.40 -20.43
C ALA A 363 9.98 28.71 -21.93
N GLY A 364 8.99 28.17 -22.67
CA GLY A 364 8.91 28.34 -24.13
C GLY A 364 8.71 29.79 -24.59
N ALA A 365 8.11 30.65 -23.76
CA ALA A 365 7.96 32.08 -24.07
C ALA A 365 9.25 32.89 -23.85
N VAL A 366 10.05 32.53 -22.85
CA VAL A 366 11.27 33.29 -22.47
C VAL A 366 12.53 32.75 -23.17
N ALA A 367 12.59 31.45 -23.46
CA ALA A 367 13.76 30.77 -24.00
C ALA A 367 14.30 31.37 -25.31
N PRO A 368 13.49 31.68 -26.35
CA PRO A 368 14.03 32.24 -27.60
C PRO A 368 14.70 33.60 -27.40
N ALA A 369 14.11 34.48 -26.59
CA ALA A 369 14.64 35.81 -26.33
C ALA A 369 15.91 35.77 -25.45
N ALA A 370 15.88 35.00 -24.36
CA ALA A 370 17.01 34.84 -23.46
C ALA A 370 18.19 34.11 -24.13
N GLY A 371 17.91 33.07 -24.91
CA GLY A 371 18.91 32.36 -25.70
C GLY A 371 19.58 33.26 -26.73
N THR A 372 18.79 34.08 -27.45
CA THR A 372 19.33 35.03 -28.44
C THR A 372 20.19 36.11 -27.77
N ALA A 373 19.76 36.65 -26.62
CA ALA A 373 20.52 37.63 -25.86
C ALA A 373 21.85 37.06 -25.33
N LEU A 374 21.85 35.83 -24.81
CA LEU A 374 23.08 35.15 -24.39
C LEU A 374 24.00 34.85 -25.59
N LEU A 375 23.44 34.46 -26.74
CA LEU A 375 24.20 34.17 -27.95
C LEU A 375 24.88 35.42 -28.53
N ALA A 376 24.27 36.60 -28.39
CA ALA A 376 24.88 37.88 -28.77
C ALA A 376 26.16 38.21 -27.96
N HIS A 377 26.32 37.65 -26.77
CA HIS A 377 27.56 37.71 -25.98
C HIS A 377 28.55 36.57 -26.30
N GLY A 378 28.19 35.64 -27.20
CA GLY A 378 29.04 34.57 -27.72
C GLY A 378 28.50 33.16 -27.47
N ASN A 379 28.84 32.22 -28.38
CA ASN A 379 28.43 30.81 -28.30
C ASN A 379 28.73 30.18 -26.93
N THR A 380 29.97 30.36 -26.45
CA THR A 380 30.42 29.81 -25.17
C THR A 380 29.61 30.36 -23.99
N VAL A 381 29.18 31.62 -24.05
CA VAL A 381 28.37 32.27 -23.00
C VAL A 381 26.97 31.66 -22.92
N LEU A 382 26.32 31.44 -24.07
CA LEU A 382 25.04 30.73 -24.14
C LEU A 382 25.14 29.35 -23.48
N TRP A 383 26.05 28.50 -23.97
CA TRP A 383 26.07 27.10 -23.56
C TRP A 383 26.57 26.89 -22.13
N LEU A 384 27.55 27.67 -21.67
CA LEU A 384 27.97 27.65 -20.25
C LEU A 384 26.88 28.21 -19.33
N GLY A 385 26.15 29.25 -19.75
CA GLY A 385 25.01 29.78 -19.00
C GLY A 385 23.93 28.72 -18.78
N LEU A 386 23.55 28.00 -19.85
CA LEU A 386 22.61 26.88 -19.76
C LEU A 386 23.17 25.71 -18.92
N ALA A 387 24.47 25.42 -19.00
CA ALA A 387 25.12 24.40 -18.18
C ALA A 387 25.04 24.73 -16.68
N VAL A 388 25.25 25.99 -16.30
CA VAL A 388 25.12 26.47 -14.91
C VAL A 388 23.69 26.34 -14.42
N VAL A 389 22.69 26.72 -15.22
CA VAL A 389 21.26 26.55 -14.87
C VAL A 389 20.92 25.06 -14.67
N CYS A 390 21.38 24.19 -15.57
CA CYS A 390 21.10 22.75 -15.50
C CYS A 390 21.81 22.08 -14.31
N ALA A 391 23.08 22.39 -14.06
CA ALA A 391 23.83 21.88 -12.91
C ALA A 391 23.27 22.40 -11.56
N GLY A 392 22.90 23.68 -11.47
CA GLY A 392 22.23 24.26 -10.32
C GLY A 392 20.87 23.59 -10.05
N THR A 393 20.15 23.25 -11.11
CA THR A 393 18.89 22.47 -11.04
C THR A 393 19.15 21.04 -10.55
N ALA A 394 20.19 20.36 -11.04
CA ALA A 394 20.58 19.01 -10.59
C ALA A 394 20.89 18.95 -9.08
N LEU A 395 21.65 19.94 -8.57
CA LEU A 395 21.91 20.09 -7.14
C LEU A 395 20.61 20.35 -6.36
N SER A 396 19.71 21.17 -6.94
CA SER A 396 18.44 21.55 -6.33
C SER A 396 17.41 20.41 -6.27
N VAL A 397 17.42 19.47 -7.22
CA VAL A 397 16.59 18.25 -7.21
C VAL A 397 16.87 17.38 -5.96
N GLY A 398 18.08 17.45 -5.39
CA GLY A 398 18.39 16.80 -4.11
C GLY A 398 17.58 17.33 -2.91
N PHE A 399 17.02 18.54 -3.01
CA PHE A 399 16.15 19.16 -2.01
C PHE A 399 14.66 19.04 -2.32
N LEU A 400 14.29 18.26 -3.35
CA LEU A 400 12.94 17.73 -3.48
C LEU A 400 12.68 16.75 -2.33
N THR A 401 12.21 17.30 -1.22
CA THR A 401 11.37 16.57 -0.28
C THR A 401 10.33 15.81 -1.09
N ARG A 402 10.18 14.49 -0.88
CA ARG A 402 9.07 13.74 -1.48
C ARG A 402 7.80 14.57 -1.35
N PRO A 403 6.95 14.69 -2.38
CA PRO A 403 5.55 15.06 -2.19
C PRO A 403 4.87 13.87 -1.48
N THR A 404 5.26 13.63 -0.23
CA THR A 404 4.39 13.01 0.76
C THR A 404 3.30 14.02 0.97
N ARG A 405 2.26 13.90 0.15
CA ARG A 405 1.04 14.62 0.37
C ARG A 405 0.58 14.29 1.79
N PRO A 406 0.25 15.28 2.63
CA PRO A 406 -0.43 14.97 3.88
C PRO A 406 -1.68 14.19 3.52
N VAL A 407 -1.85 13.01 4.14
CA VAL A 407 -3.20 12.44 4.30
C VAL A 407 -4.01 13.57 4.93
N ALA A 408 -5.15 13.92 4.33
CA ALA A 408 -6.00 14.94 4.90
C ALA A 408 -6.31 14.51 6.33
N ALA A 409 -6.02 15.36 7.31
CA ALA A 409 -6.28 15.01 8.69
C ALA A 409 -7.78 14.69 8.79
N PRO A 410 -8.18 13.49 9.24
CA PRO A 410 -9.57 13.26 9.59
C PRO A 410 -9.98 14.35 10.58
N ALA A 411 -11.24 14.81 10.51
CA ALA A 411 -11.76 15.86 11.36
C ALA A 411 -11.31 15.61 12.82
N PRO A 412 -10.66 16.59 13.48
CA PRO A 412 -9.82 16.29 14.63
C PRO A 412 -10.62 15.58 15.71
N ALA A 413 -10.28 14.30 15.92
CA ALA A 413 -10.59 13.58 17.14
C ALA A 413 -10.16 14.43 18.34
N PRO A 414 -10.82 14.31 19.50
CA PRO A 414 -10.53 15.16 20.65
C PRO A 414 -9.04 15.11 20.99
N LEU A 415 -8.35 16.26 20.82
CA LEU A 415 -6.90 16.42 21.03
C LEU A 415 -6.55 16.16 22.49
N ARG A 416 -6.28 14.89 22.84
CA ARG A 416 -6.09 14.46 24.23
C ARG A 416 -4.79 13.70 24.45
N ARG A 417 -4.39 12.80 23.55
CA ARG A 417 -3.19 11.96 23.68
C ARG A 417 -2.27 12.20 22.49
N ILE A 418 -1.42 13.21 22.64
CA ILE A 418 -0.70 13.84 21.53
C ILE A 418 0.78 13.46 21.55
N VAL A 419 1.29 12.91 20.45
CA VAL A 419 2.72 12.62 20.26
C VAL A 419 3.32 13.64 19.30
N VAL A 420 4.34 14.38 19.72
CA VAL A 420 5.01 15.39 18.89
C VAL A 420 6.30 14.79 18.31
N GLY A 421 6.31 14.42 17.03
CA GLY A 421 7.44 13.76 16.37
C GLY A 421 8.37 14.69 15.60
N GLY A 422 9.66 14.33 15.51
CA GLY A 422 10.67 15.09 14.76
C GLY A 422 12.10 14.92 15.27
N ILE A 423 13.09 15.32 14.47
CA ILE A 423 14.51 15.23 14.87
C ILE A 423 14.88 16.24 15.99
N SER A 424 15.98 15.99 16.71
CA SER A 424 16.53 16.97 17.67
C SER A 424 16.76 18.32 16.97
N GLY A 425 16.25 19.40 17.57
CA GLY A 425 16.25 20.74 16.98
C GLY A 425 15.03 21.12 16.13
N ALA A 426 14.13 20.17 15.80
CA ALA A 426 12.86 20.49 15.15
C ALA A 426 11.97 21.39 16.02
N GLY A 427 12.05 21.23 17.35
CA GLY A 427 11.30 22.02 18.33
C GLY A 427 10.17 21.25 19.03
N LYS A 428 10.25 19.91 19.08
CA LYS A 428 9.23 19.03 19.70
C LYS A 428 8.80 19.53 21.08
N THR A 429 9.72 19.52 22.04
CA THR A 429 9.54 19.93 23.44
C THR A 429 8.95 21.33 23.58
N THR A 430 9.30 22.24 22.67
CA THR A 430 8.76 23.61 22.64
C THR A 430 7.31 23.65 22.17
N LEU A 431 6.94 22.85 21.16
CA LEU A 431 5.55 22.74 20.71
C LEU A 431 4.72 21.93 21.69
N ALA A 432 5.25 20.84 22.25
CA ALA A 432 4.60 20.01 23.24
C ALA A 432 4.26 20.80 24.52
N ALA A 433 5.21 21.60 25.04
CA ALA A 433 4.96 22.50 26.17
C ALA A 433 3.95 23.61 25.84
N ALA A 434 3.96 24.15 24.61
CA ALA A 434 3.01 25.17 24.21
C ALA A 434 1.59 24.61 24.02
N LEU A 435 1.45 23.40 23.45
CA LEU A 435 0.18 22.68 23.39
C LEU A 435 -0.35 22.33 24.79
N ALA A 436 0.53 21.94 25.70
CA ALA A 436 0.16 21.63 27.08
C ALA A 436 -0.47 22.83 27.79
N GLY A 437 0.11 24.03 27.61
CA GLY A 437 -0.47 25.27 28.11
C GLY A 437 -1.75 25.70 27.40
N ALA A 438 -1.91 25.39 26.11
CA ALA A 438 -3.11 25.74 25.33
C ALA A 438 -4.30 24.79 25.54
N LEU A 439 -4.05 23.54 25.96
CA LEU A 439 -5.07 22.50 26.15
C LEU A 439 -5.32 22.12 27.62
N ASP A 440 -4.51 22.64 28.55
CA ASP A 440 -4.44 22.21 29.96
C ASP A 440 -4.18 20.69 30.12
N ILE A 441 -3.17 20.18 29.38
CA ILE A 441 -2.80 18.77 29.36
C ILE A 441 -1.34 18.59 29.77
N ARG A 442 -1.06 17.59 30.62
CA ARG A 442 0.30 17.27 31.09
C ARG A 442 1.26 16.97 29.94
N HIS A 443 2.39 17.70 29.90
CA HIS A 443 3.53 17.39 29.04
C HIS A 443 4.49 16.39 29.70
N ILE A 444 4.95 15.41 28.92
CA ILE A 444 5.91 14.37 29.25
C ILE A 444 7.18 14.60 28.42
N GLU A 445 8.22 15.17 29.05
CA GLU A 445 9.52 15.40 28.38
C GLU A 445 10.37 14.11 28.41
N MET A 446 10.43 13.37 27.30
CA MET A 446 11.12 12.08 27.26
C MET A 446 12.60 12.14 27.60
N ASP A 447 13.32 13.21 27.21
CA ASP A 447 14.74 13.36 27.52
C ASP A 447 14.99 13.40 29.04
N ALA A 448 14.04 13.95 29.82
CA ALA A 448 14.10 14.02 31.28
C ALA A 448 13.85 12.67 31.98
N LEU A 449 13.09 11.78 31.33
CA LEU A 449 12.85 10.42 31.81
C LEU A 449 14.01 9.47 31.41
N TYR A 450 14.57 9.63 30.20
CA TYR A 450 15.57 8.72 29.63
C TYR A 450 16.97 8.89 30.23
N HIS A 451 17.41 10.14 30.43
CA HIS A 451 18.79 10.45 30.82
C HIS A 451 18.94 10.56 32.34
N GLY A 452 19.67 9.62 32.95
CA GLY A 452 20.16 9.72 34.33
C GLY A 452 21.45 10.57 34.45
N PRO A 453 22.01 10.68 35.66
CA PRO A 453 23.26 11.40 35.89
C PRO A 453 24.41 10.93 34.98
N GLY A 454 25.21 11.86 34.46
CA GLY A 454 26.32 11.55 33.55
C GLY A 454 25.88 11.07 32.15
N TRP A 455 24.66 11.44 31.71
CA TRP A 455 24.04 11.00 30.46
C TRP A 455 23.79 9.49 30.34
N THR A 456 23.72 8.79 31.49
CA THR A 456 23.39 7.36 31.57
C THR A 456 21.94 7.08 31.19
N HIS A 457 21.62 5.82 30.88
CA HIS A 457 20.24 5.39 30.65
C HIS A 457 19.59 4.98 31.96
N ARG A 458 18.38 5.46 32.24
CA ARG A 458 17.58 5.02 33.39
C ARG A 458 16.86 3.71 33.11
N ALA A 459 16.97 2.73 33.99
CA ALA A 459 16.30 1.44 33.82
C ALA A 459 14.77 1.57 33.86
N GLU A 460 14.28 2.48 34.71
CA GLU A 460 12.85 2.76 34.90
C GLU A 460 12.21 3.56 33.74
N PHE A 461 12.96 3.90 32.69
CA PHE A 461 12.49 4.79 31.61
C PHE A 461 11.24 4.27 30.91
N ALA A 462 11.20 2.97 30.58
CA ALA A 462 10.04 2.36 29.92
C ALA A 462 8.80 2.47 30.81
N ASP A 463 8.92 2.07 32.08
CA ASP A 463 7.84 2.10 33.07
C ASP A 463 7.37 3.54 33.37
N ASP A 464 8.27 4.53 33.41
CA ASP A 464 7.94 5.94 33.61
C ASP A 464 7.06 6.48 32.46
N VAL A 465 7.40 6.13 31.23
CA VAL A 465 6.63 6.50 30.03
C VAL A 465 5.31 5.74 29.97
N GLU A 466 5.31 4.46 30.32
CA GLU A 466 4.14 3.60 30.36
C GLU A 466 3.12 4.10 31.40
N ARG A 467 3.57 4.44 32.62
CA ARG A 467 2.76 5.10 33.65
C ARG A 467 2.22 6.45 33.20
N ALA A 468 3.07 7.30 32.64
CA ALA A 468 2.68 8.66 32.25
C ALA A 468 1.66 8.67 31.09
N THR A 469 1.66 7.67 30.21
CA THR A 469 0.76 7.55 29.06
C THR A 469 -0.54 6.78 29.34
N ARG A 470 -0.77 6.27 30.56
CA ARG A 470 -2.05 5.69 31.00
C ARG A 470 -3.14 6.74 31.29
N THR A 471 -2.77 8.02 31.44
CA THR A 471 -3.75 9.08 31.72
C THR A 471 -4.69 9.34 30.53
N PRO A 472 -5.93 9.80 30.74
CA PRO A 472 -6.89 10.05 29.66
C PRO A 472 -6.51 11.23 28.75
N ALA A 473 -5.57 12.07 29.19
CA ALA A 473 -4.94 13.10 28.38
C ALA A 473 -3.46 13.25 28.75
N TRP A 474 -2.59 13.39 27.74
CA TRP A 474 -1.15 13.64 27.86
C TRP A 474 -0.57 14.14 26.54
N ILE A 475 0.59 14.82 26.61
CA ILE A 475 1.39 15.22 25.45
C ILE A 475 2.82 14.72 25.63
N CYS A 476 3.39 14.03 24.64
CA CYS A 476 4.73 13.43 24.73
C CYS A 476 5.58 13.74 23.49
N ASP A 477 6.89 13.94 23.67
CA ASP A 477 7.83 14.07 22.56
C ASP A 477 8.18 12.69 21.95
N ALA A 478 8.10 12.48 20.64
CA ALA A 478 8.46 11.17 20.05
C ALA A 478 9.98 10.94 20.02
N GLN A 479 10.52 10.21 21.00
CA GLN A 479 11.90 9.72 21.04
C GLN A 479 11.96 8.28 21.59
N TYR A 480 13.13 7.64 21.50
CA TYR A 480 13.44 6.37 22.17
C TYR A 480 12.48 5.18 21.88
N HIS A 481 11.83 5.17 20.71
CA HIS A 481 10.91 4.11 20.25
C HIS A 481 11.53 2.70 20.29
N TRP A 482 12.86 2.56 20.21
CA TRP A 482 13.55 1.27 20.35
C TRP A 482 13.60 0.74 21.81
N VAL A 483 13.14 1.53 22.79
CA VAL A 483 13.02 1.13 24.21
C VAL A 483 11.56 1.08 24.65
N VAL A 484 10.70 1.95 24.12
CA VAL A 484 9.25 1.96 24.44
C VAL A 484 8.37 1.23 23.41
N GLY A 485 8.97 0.67 22.36
CA GLY A 485 8.23 0.04 21.26
C GLY A 485 7.22 0.97 20.60
N ASP A 486 6.09 0.40 20.19
CA ASP A 486 4.98 1.11 19.56
C ASP A 486 3.96 1.69 20.56
N LEU A 487 4.28 1.66 21.87
CA LEU A 487 3.44 2.20 22.96
C LEU A 487 2.84 3.58 22.69
N LEU A 488 3.64 4.49 22.10
CA LEU A 488 3.21 5.84 21.75
C LEU A 488 2.31 5.87 20.50
N GLY A 489 2.44 4.90 19.59
CA GLY A 489 1.61 4.76 18.39
C GLY A 489 0.25 4.09 18.66
N GLU A 490 0.20 3.17 19.61
CA GLU A 490 -1.04 2.51 20.06
C GLU A 490 -1.90 3.41 20.97
N ARG A 491 -1.27 4.20 21.86
CA ARG A 491 -1.98 4.98 22.88
C ARG A 491 -2.34 6.40 22.45
N ALA A 492 -1.67 6.98 21.46
CA ALA A 492 -1.98 8.32 20.97
C ALA A 492 -3.27 8.34 20.14
N ASP A 493 -3.96 9.48 20.15
CA ASP A 493 -4.97 9.81 19.13
C ASP A 493 -4.38 10.68 18.02
N THR A 494 -3.37 11.49 18.34
CA THR A 494 -2.84 12.52 17.44
C THR A 494 -1.31 12.45 17.35
N PHE A 495 -0.77 12.45 16.13
CA PHE A 495 0.68 12.55 15.90
C PHE A 495 1.04 13.84 15.16
N VAL A 496 1.76 14.73 15.83
CA VAL A 496 2.18 16.05 15.33
C VAL A 496 3.61 15.96 14.79
N TRP A 497 3.75 15.83 13.47
CA TRP A 497 5.06 15.62 12.82
C TRP A 497 5.72 16.93 12.40
N LEU A 498 6.74 17.37 13.16
CA LEU A 498 7.61 18.50 12.84
C LEU A 498 8.69 18.15 11.81
N ASP A 499 8.30 18.18 10.55
CA ASP A 499 9.15 17.83 9.39
C ASP A 499 9.90 19.06 8.82
N LEU A 500 10.71 19.71 9.66
CA LEU A 500 11.36 20.97 9.31
C LEU A 500 12.60 20.80 8.40
N PRO A 501 12.86 21.76 7.48
CA PRO A 501 14.04 21.74 6.61
C PRO A 501 15.36 21.66 7.40
N ARG A 502 16.30 20.86 6.89
CA ARG A 502 17.60 20.61 7.55
C ARG A 502 18.31 21.91 7.97
N ARG A 503 18.35 22.94 7.10
CA ARG A 503 18.94 24.26 7.42
C ARG A 503 18.33 24.89 8.69
N THR A 504 17.00 24.86 8.82
CA THR A 504 16.28 25.39 9.99
C THR A 504 16.61 24.61 11.26
N VAL A 505 16.65 23.27 11.17
CA VAL A 505 17.02 22.40 12.30
C VAL A 505 18.48 22.65 12.72
N MET A 506 19.42 22.68 11.79
CA MET A 506 20.85 22.83 12.11
C MET A 506 21.15 24.17 12.77
N ASN A 507 20.60 25.28 12.25
CA ASN A 507 20.76 26.61 12.86
C ASN A 507 20.20 26.65 14.29
N ARG A 508 19.09 25.94 14.55
CA ARG A 508 18.50 25.84 15.89
C ARG A 508 19.34 25.01 16.85
N VAL A 509 19.83 23.83 16.45
CA VAL A 509 20.70 23.01 17.31
C VAL A 509 22.01 23.74 17.59
N LEU A 510 22.61 24.40 16.58
CA LEU A 510 23.85 25.17 16.74
C LEU A 510 23.69 26.29 17.76
N ARG A 511 22.69 27.15 17.58
CA ARG A 511 22.40 28.23 18.55
C ARG A 511 22.09 27.68 19.94
N ARG A 512 21.30 26.60 20.04
CA ARG A 512 20.94 25.96 21.31
C ARG A 512 22.15 25.43 22.07
N SER A 513 23.00 24.63 21.42
CA SER A 513 24.17 24.02 22.08
C SER A 513 25.24 25.06 22.42
N VAL A 514 25.45 26.08 21.57
CA VAL A 514 26.32 27.22 21.89
C VAL A 514 25.82 27.96 23.14
N VAL A 515 24.52 28.28 23.23
CA VAL A 515 23.95 28.94 24.41
C VAL A 515 24.04 28.06 25.66
N ARG A 516 23.73 26.76 25.56
CA ARG A 516 23.81 25.83 26.71
C ARG A 516 25.25 25.69 27.22
N ALA A 517 26.24 25.59 26.33
CA ALA A 517 27.65 25.53 26.68
C ALA A 517 28.20 26.85 27.24
N ALA A 518 27.72 27.99 26.76
CA ALA A 518 28.11 29.31 27.26
C ALA A 518 27.51 29.63 28.64
N THR A 519 26.24 29.30 28.86
CA THR A 519 25.52 29.55 30.12
C THR A 519 25.71 28.45 31.17
N GLY A 520 26.38 27.35 30.81
CA GLY A 520 26.54 26.17 31.65
C GLY A 520 25.21 25.56 32.13
N ARG A 521 24.11 25.80 31.40
CA ARG A 521 22.75 25.48 31.86
C ARG A 521 22.59 24.00 32.19
N GLU A 522 22.09 23.74 33.39
CA GLU A 522 21.67 22.40 33.79
C GLU A 522 20.43 21.96 33.02
N LEU A 523 20.43 20.69 32.62
CA LEU A 523 19.36 20.03 31.88
C LEU A 523 18.62 19.09 32.82
N TRP A 524 18.83 17.78 32.68
CA TRP A 524 18.15 16.75 33.46
C TRP A 524 19.18 16.02 34.34
N HIS A 525 18.85 15.77 35.61
CA HIS A 525 19.67 14.99 36.54
C HIS A 525 21.16 15.42 36.61
N GLY A 526 21.43 16.73 36.80
CA GLY A 526 22.80 17.28 36.89
C GLY A 526 23.55 17.44 35.55
N ASN A 527 22.99 16.98 34.43
CA ASN A 527 23.70 16.98 33.15
C ASN A 527 23.82 18.38 32.52
N ARG A 528 24.98 18.68 31.93
CA ARG A 528 25.30 19.96 31.26
C ARG A 528 25.98 19.73 29.91
N GLU A 529 25.61 20.51 28.89
CA GLU A 529 26.35 20.57 27.62
C GLU A 529 27.58 21.46 27.81
N THR A 530 28.77 21.03 27.34
CA THR A 530 30.02 21.80 27.44
C THR A 530 30.71 21.96 26.09
N TRP A 531 31.56 22.97 25.95
CA TRP A 531 32.39 23.17 24.75
C TRP A 531 33.25 21.94 24.42
N ARG A 532 33.79 21.27 25.45
CA ARG A 532 34.60 20.05 25.31
C ARG A 532 33.75 18.89 24.78
N SER A 533 32.51 18.71 25.27
CA SER A 533 31.60 17.67 24.76
C SER A 533 31.15 17.95 23.33
N MET A 534 30.92 19.22 22.96
CA MET A 534 30.54 19.61 21.60
C MET A 534 31.59 19.25 20.54
N LEU A 535 32.88 19.37 20.88
CA LEU A 535 33.98 19.01 20.00
C LEU A 535 34.35 17.51 20.04
N ARG A 536 34.33 16.87 21.22
CA ARG A 536 34.84 15.50 21.39
C ARG A 536 33.79 14.39 21.38
N ASN A 537 32.54 14.64 21.75
CA ASN A 537 31.52 13.58 21.78
C ASN A 537 30.97 13.29 20.37
N PRO A 538 31.09 12.06 19.83
CA PRO A 538 30.51 11.71 18.52
C PRO A 538 28.97 11.65 18.55
N ARG A 539 28.37 11.36 19.72
CA ARG A 539 26.91 11.32 19.95
C ARG A 539 26.30 12.70 20.27
N HIS A 540 27.08 13.79 20.19
CA HIS A 540 26.59 15.14 20.50
C HIS A 540 25.40 15.52 19.60
N PRO A 541 24.34 16.19 20.13
CA PRO A 541 23.12 16.53 19.36
C PRO A 541 23.36 17.21 18.01
N LEU A 542 24.43 17.99 17.87
CA LEU A 542 24.82 18.61 16.60
C LEU A 542 25.20 17.59 15.52
N ARG A 543 26.11 16.66 15.85
CA ARG A 543 26.56 15.60 14.93
C ARG A 543 25.43 14.64 14.61
N TRP A 544 24.65 14.28 15.64
CA TRP A 544 23.47 13.43 15.52
C TRP A 544 22.39 14.05 14.64
N ALA A 545 22.00 15.30 14.88
CA ALA A 545 20.99 15.98 14.06
C ALA A 545 21.46 16.16 12.61
N TRP A 546 22.77 16.32 12.38
CA TRP A 546 23.34 16.38 11.04
C TRP A 546 23.27 15.04 10.32
N SER A 547 23.72 13.94 10.93
CA SER A 547 23.77 12.61 10.30
C SER A 547 22.40 11.95 10.16
N GLN A 548 21.52 12.12 11.15
CA GLN A 548 20.24 11.40 11.22
C GLN A 548 19.05 12.14 10.60
N HIS A 549 19.21 13.31 9.98
CA HIS A 549 18.09 14.10 9.42
C HIS A 549 17.24 13.32 8.41
N ALA A 550 17.89 12.65 7.46
CA ALA A 550 17.19 11.83 6.47
C ALA A 550 16.64 10.52 7.07
N THR A 551 17.42 9.85 7.93
CA THR A 551 17.06 8.59 8.57
C THR A 551 15.83 8.74 9.45
N ARG A 552 15.85 9.69 10.40
CA ARG A 552 14.73 9.96 11.32
C ARG A 552 13.45 10.38 10.59
N ARG A 553 13.58 11.06 9.46
CA ARG A 553 12.44 11.42 8.59
C ARG A 553 11.85 10.19 7.90
N ALA A 554 12.69 9.25 7.45
CA ALA A 554 12.25 7.98 6.88
C ALA A 554 11.62 7.05 7.93
N GLU A 555 12.21 6.96 9.13
CA GLU A 555 11.67 6.25 10.30
C GLU A 555 10.30 6.80 10.70
N THR A 556 10.15 8.12 10.87
CA THR A 556 8.86 8.74 11.24
C THR A 556 7.81 8.47 10.15
N ALA A 557 8.20 8.52 8.88
CA ALA A 557 7.32 8.17 7.76
C ALA A 557 7.09 6.66 7.59
N ALA A 558 7.79 5.78 8.32
CA ALA A 558 7.51 4.34 8.40
C ALA A 558 6.55 4.07 9.56
N PHE A 559 6.85 4.60 10.75
CA PHE A 559 5.97 4.61 11.93
C PHE A 559 4.55 5.10 11.58
N LEU A 560 4.42 6.24 10.89
CA LEU A 560 3.12 6.78 10.45
C LEU A 560 2.40 5.93 9.40
N ARG A 561 3.07 4.96 8.76
CA ARG A 561 2.43 3.96 7.88
C ARG A 561 2.01 2.70 8.63
N LEU A 562 2.65 2.38 9.76
CA LEU A 562 2.28 1.28 10.65
C LEU A 562 1.06 1.65 11.52
N HIS A 563 0.84 2.94 11.79
CA HIS A 563 -0.29 3.44 12.59
C HIS A 563 -1.26 4.32 11.77
N PRO A 564 -2.01 3.76 10.80
CA PRO A 564 -2.95 4.53 9.97
C PRO A 564 -4.15 5.11 10.75
N GLY A 565 -4.38 4.67 11.99
CA GLY A 565 -5.42 5.20 12.88
C GLY A 565 -5.05 6.51 13.60
N LEU A 566 -3.79 6.96 13.54
CA LEU A 566 -3.37 8.22 14.16
C LEU A 566 -3.83 9.43 13.33
N ALA A 567 -4.41 10.43 13.99
CA ALA A 567 -4.66 11.72 13.35
C ALA A 567 -3.31 12.45 13.12
N VAL A 568 -2.80 12.43 11.89
CA VAL A 568 -1.48 12.99 11.55
C VAL A 568 -1.57 14.49 11.24
N VAL A 569 -0.94 15.31 12.08
CA VAL A 569 -0.74 16.74 11.84
C VAL A 569 0.68 16.95 11.31
N HIS A 570 0.84 17.02 9.98
CA HIS A 570 2.14 17.19 9.33
C HIS A 570 2.52 18.67 9.19
N LEU A 571 3.57 19.09 9.90
CA LEU A 571 4.01 20.48 10.01
C LEU A 571 5.41 20.66 9.39
N THR A 572 5.45 21.14 8.15
CA THR A 572 6.70 21.29 7.37
C THR A 572 7.43 22.61 7.60
N SER A 573 6.81 23.58 8.31
CA SER A 573 7.42 24.87 8.62
C SER A 573 7.11 25.37 10.03
N ALA A 574 8.00 26.24 10.55
CA ALA A 574 7.79 26.92 11.82
C ALA A 574 6.61 27.93 11.78
N SER A 575 6.16 28.33 10.59
CA SER A 575 4.95 29.15 10.45
C SER A 575 3.69 28.29 10.62
N GLN A 576 3.63 27.15 9.92
CA GLN A 576 2.55 26.17 10.07
C GLN A 576 2.38 25.71 11.53
N ALA A 577 3.48 25.41 12.23
CA ALA A 577 3.40 25.02 13.64
C ALA A 577 2.79 26.10 14.55
N ARG A 578 3.12 27.38 14.34
CA ARG A 578 2.53 28.49 15.11
C ARG A 578 1.09 28.78 14.72
N GLN A 579 0.75 28.64 13.44
CA GLN A 579 -0.61 28.85 12.94
C GLN A 579 -1.56 27.75 13.45
N TRP A 580 -1.11 26.50 13.44
CA TRP A 580 -1.87 25.37 13.97
C TRP A 580 -2.07 25.47 15.48
N LEU A 581 -1.04 25.84 16.25
CA LEU A 581 -1.18 26.10 17.69
C LEU A 581 -2.24 27.16 18.00
N ARG A 582 -2.21 28.32 17.31
CA ARG A 582 -3.24 29.37 17.48
C ARG A 582 -4.66 28.93 17.10
N SER A 583 -4.79 27.93 16.23
CA SER A 583 -6.11 27.40 15.86
C SER A 583 -6.74 26.53 16.97
N ILE A 584 -5.93 26.11 17.95
CA ILE A 584 -6.34 25.35 19.13
C ILE A 584 -6.72 26.31 20.27
N GLU A 585 -5.92 27.36 20.48
CA GLU A 585 -6.12 28.41 21.52
C GLU A 585 -7.47 29.15 21.45
N HIS A 586 -8.25 28.97 20.37
CA HIS A 586 -9.53 29.67 20.12
C HIS A 586 -10.76 28.76 20.04
N ARG A 587 -10.69 27.49 20.51
CA ARG A 587 -11.85 26.58 20.59
C ARG A 587 -12.16 26.14 22.03
N PRO A 588 -13.40 26.31 22.52
CA PRO A 588 -13.80 25.70 23.79
C PRO A 588 -13.87 24.16 23.66
N LEU A 589 -13.42 23.46 24.71
CA LEU A 589 -13.50 22.01 24.80
C LEU A 589 -14.97 21.56 24.90
N SER A 590 -15.39 20.64 24.04
CA SER A 590 -16.72 20.03 24.15
C SER A 590 -16.83 19.18 25.42
N PRO A 591 -17.97 19.22 26.15
CA PRO A 591 -18.18 18.40 27.33
C PRO A 591 -18.16 16.91 26.98
N ALA A 592 -17.77 16.07 27.96
CA ALA A 592 -17.63 14.64 27.74
C ALA A 592 -18.99 13.95 27.49
N PRO A 593 -19.10 13.03 26.52
CA PRO A 593 -20.27 12.16 26.41
C PRO A 593 -20.33 11.20 27.61
N SER A 594 -21.55 10.98 28.13
CA SER A 594 -21.77 10.01 29.20
C SER A 594 -21.57 8.56 28.70
N PRO A 595 -21.10 7.63 29.54
CA PRO A 595 -20.64 6.31 29.09
C PRO A 595 -21.80 5.32 28.91
N LEU A 596 -22.54 5.42 27.80
CA LEU A 596 -23.42 4.35 27.32
C LEU A 596 -23.34 4.19 25.78
N SER A 597 -23.30 2.93 25.34
CA SER A 597 -23.49 2.45 23.96
C SER A 597 -22.64 3.08 22.83
N ALA A 598 -21.32 2.84 22.84
CA ALA A 598 -20.48 2.82 21.63
C ALA A 598 -19.29 1.87 21.85
N GLY A 599 -19.50 0.56 21.66
CA GLY A 599 -18.50 -0.48 21.94
C GLY A 599 -17.39 -0.54 20.89
N GLY A 600 -16.33 0.25 21.09
CA GLY A 600 -15.16 0.29 20.21
C GLY A 600 -13.88 0.62 20.99
N THR A 601 -13.49 -0.27 21.90
CA THR A 601 -12.32 -0.08 22.77
C THR A 601 -11.03 -0.15 21.94
N PRO A 602 -10.14 0.86 22.00
CA PRO A 602 -8.77 0.71 21.52
C PRO A 602 -8.09 -0.38 22.33
N MET A 603 -7.38 -1.30 21.68
CA MET A 603 -6.71 -2.42 22.34
C MET A 603 -5.47 -1.91 23.09
N GLN A 604 -5.70 -1.36 24.28
CA GLN A 604 -4.65 -1.06 25.26
C GLN A 604 -3.91 -2.34 25.63
N ASP A 605 -2.63 -2.19 25.98
CA ASP A 605 -1.78 -3.26 26.51
C ASP A 605 -2.27 -3.78 27.87
N ARG A 606 -3.30 -4.64 27.84
CA ARG A 606 -3.88 -5.32 29.02
C ARG A 606 -2.99 -6.45 29.56
N ARG A 607 -1.83 -6.72 28.95
CA ARG A 607 -0.96 -7.89 29.26
C ARG A 607 -0.42 -7.90 30.69
N ARG A 608 -0.53 -6.79 31.44
CA ARG A 608 -0.14 -6.67 32.85
C ARG A 608 -1.20 -6.06 33.76
N GLU A 609 -2.44 -5.92 33.29
CA GLU A 609 -3.54 -5.57 34.20
C GLU A 609 -4.10 -6.85 34.85
N PRO A 610 -4.46 -6.83 36.14
CA PRO A 610 -5.20 -7.93 36.76
C PRO A 610 -6.52 -8.12 36.00
N ALA A 611 -6.94 -9.37 35.85
CA ALA A 611 -8.18 -9.69 35.13
C ALA A 611 -9.37 -8.91 35.71
N PRO A 612 -10.17 -8.20 34.90
CA PRO A 612 -11.31 -7.43 35.40
C PRO A 612 -12.27 -8.32 36.21
N PRO A 613 -12.84 -7.81 37.32
CA PRO A 613 -13.73 -8.60 38.19
C PRO A 613 -14.82 -9.33 37.42
N GLY A 614 -14.94 -10.65 37.66
CA GLY A 614 -15.91 -11.51 36.97
C GLY A 614 -15.47 -12.04 35.60
N GLU A 615 -14.28 -11.72 35.08
CA GLU A 615 -13.74 -12.36 33.87
C GLU A 615 -13.47 -13.86 34.13
N PRO A 616 -13.87 -14.78 33.21
CA PRO A 616 -13.63 -16.21 33.37
C PRO A 616 -12.16 -16.58 33.16
N LEU A 617 -11.63 -17.40 34.07
CA LEU A 617 -10.25 -17.90 34.09
C LEU A 617 -10.25 -19.44 34.10
N LEU A 618 -9.23 -20.04 33.49
CA LEU A 618 -8.82 -21.40 33.86
C LEU A 618 -7.77 -21.28 34.97
N GLU A 619 -8.03 -21.91 36.11
CA GLU A 619 -7.03 -22.19 37.13
C GLU A 619 -6.49 -23.59 36.89
N ILE A 620 -5.17 -23.69 36.66
CA ILE A 620 -4.48 -24.91 36.24
C ILE A 620 -3.49 -25.28 37.33
N HIS A 621 -3.59 -26.48 37.89
CA HIS A 621 -2.62 -27.03 38.83
C HIS A 621 -1.82 -28.13 38.11
N GLY A 622 -0.68 -27.75 37.56
CA GLY A 622 0.18 -28.65 36.80
C GLY A 622 1.05 -29.56 37.67
N GLY A 623 1.71 -30.52 37.03
CA GLY A 623 2.53 -31.56 37.66
C GLY A 623 1.87 -32.94 37.77
N SER A 624 0.55 -33.02 37.57
CA SER A 624 -0.16 -34.31 37.38
C SER A 624 0.23 -34.97 36.05
N ARG A 625 0.30 -36.31 36.04
CA ARG A 625 0.49 -37.10 34.83
C ARG A 625 -0.85 -37.41 34.16
N LEU A 626 -0.84 -37.42 32.83
CA LEU A 626 -2.00 -37.77 32.01
C LEU A 626 -1.97 -39.25 31.63
N SER A 627 -3.10 -39.94 31.72
CA SER A 627 -3.20 -41.35 31.30
C SER A 627 -4.56 -41.66 30.67
N GLY A 628 -4.62 -42.68 29.81
CA GLY A 628 -5.86 -43.13 29.15
C GLY A 628 -5.85 -42.97 27.63
N SER A 629 -7.00 -42.61 27.06
CA SER A 629 -7.15 -42.44 25.60
C SER A 629 -8.13 -41.34 25.23
N VAL A 630 -7.85 -40.64 24.13
CA VAL A 630 -8.70 -39.57 23.58
C VAL A 630 -9.29 -39.95 22.23
N ARG A 631 -10.40 -39.30 21.86
CA ARG A 631 -10.96 -39.33 20.51
C ARG A 631 -10.84 -37.93 19.91
N THR A 632 -10.33 -37.88 18.69
CA THR A 632 -10.28 -36.67 17.87
C THR A 632 -11.60 -36.41 17.17
N SER A 633 -11.97 -35.15 17.03
CA SER A 633 -13.10 -34.72 16.20
C SER A 633 -12.69 -34.56 14.73
N GLY A 634 -13.63 -34.40 13.81
CA GLY A 634 -13.31 -34.11 12.41
C GLY A 634 -12.75 -32.70 12.18
N PHE A 635 -11.98 -32.57 11.10
CA PHE A 635 -11.19 -31.38 10.78
C PHE A 635 -12.06 -30.15 10.52
N LYS A 636 -11.91 -29.15 11.40
CA LYS A 636 -12.63 -27.88 11.32
C LYS A 636 -12.58 -27.24 9.93
N HIS A 637 -11.43 -27.28 9.25
CA HIS A 637 -11.27 -26.62 7.97
C HIS A 637 -11.90 -27.40 6.80
N SER A 638 -11.98 -28.73 6.88
CA SER A 638 -12.75 -29.55 5.93
C SER A 638 -14.27 -29.40 6.17
N LEU A 639 -14.73 -29.31 7.43
CA LEU A 639 -16.14 -28.97 7.73
C LEU A 639 -16.58 -27.70 6.99
N VAL A 640 -15.82 -26.62 7.14
CA VAL A 640 -16.13 -25.32 6.52
C VAL A 640 -16.25 -25.43 4.99
N THR A 641 -15.37 -26.19 4.33
CA THR A 641 -15.38 -26.32 2.87
C THR A 641 -16.41 -27.32 2.36
N THR A 642 -16.68 -28.40 3.09
CA THR A 642 -17.80 -29.32 2.83
C THR A 642 -19.14 -28.58 2.90
N VAL A 643 -19.36 -27.77 3.94
CA VAL A 643 -20.58 -26.96 4.09
C VAL A 643 -20.66 -25.87 3.02
N ALA A 644 -19.55 -25.26 2.61
CA ALA A 644 -19.52 -24.30 1.50
C ALA A 644 -19.87 -24.93 0.14
N ALA A 645 -19.44 -26.17 -0.10
CA ALA A 645 -19.82 -26.94 -1.29
C ALA A 645 -21.30 -27.37 -1.24
N ALA A 646 -21.81 -27.79 -0.08
CA ALA A 646 -23.23 -28.05 0.12
C ALA A 646 -24.09 -26.80 -0.13
N ALA A 647 -23.61 -25.61 0.27
CA ALA A 647 -24.30 -24.34 0.02
C ALA A 647 -24.44 -23.99 -1.47
N THR A 648 -23.62 -24.55 -2.37
CA THR A 648 -23.79 -24.40 -3.83
C THR A 648 -24.68 -25.47 -4.48
N ALA A 649 -25.03 -26.54 -3.74
CA ALA A 649 -25.79 -27.68 -4.23
C ALA A 649 -27.31 -27.53 -3.99
N SER A 650 -28.10 -28.38 -4.63
CA SER A 650 -29.56 -28.50 -4.43
C SER A 650 -29.95 -29.87 -3.86
N ALA A 651 -29.04 -30.48 -3.09
CA ALA A 651 -29.17 -31.81 -2.54
C ALA A 651 -28.63 -31.87 -1.10
N PRO A 652 -29.12 -32.83 -0.28
CA PRO A 652 -28.64 -33.01 1.08
C PRO A 652 -27.22 -33.57 1.12
N VAL A 653 -26.41 -33.01 2.02
CA VAL A 653 -25.07 -33.49 2.37
C VAL A 653 -25.07 -33.92 3.83
N ARG A 654 -24.77 -35.20 4.08
CA ARG A 654 -24.57 -35.78 5.40
C ARG A 654 -23.08 -35.80 5.73
N ILE A 655 -22.72 -35.23 6.87
CA ILE A 655 -21.34 -35.00 7.30
C ILE A 655 -21.12 -35.72 8.63
N GLY A 656 -20.55 -36.93 8.59
CA GLY A 656 -20.15 -37.70 9.78
C GLY A 656 -18.79 -37.25 10.34
N ASN A 657 -18.51 -37.61 11.60
CA ASN A 657 -17.35 -37.12 12.36
C ASN A 657 -17.31 -35.58 12.42
N CYS A 658 -18.47 -34.93 12.55
CA CYS A 658 -18.57 -33.48 12.56
C CYS A 658 -18.29 -32.92 13.98
N PRO A 659 -17.29 -32.04 14.15
CA PRO A 659 -16.93 -31.49 15.46
C PRO A 659 -18.06 -30.64 16.04
N ASP A 660 -18.34 -30.77 17.33
CA ASP A 660 -19.23 -29.84 18.05
C ASP A 660 -18.42 -28.59 18.47
N ILE A 661 -18.41 -27.59 17.59
CA ILE A 661 -17.66 -26.32 17.76
C ILE A 661 -18.49 -25.13 17.29
N VAL A 662 -18.05 -23.91 17.63
CA VAL A 662 -18.69 -22.64 17.23
C VAL A 662 -18.96 -22.57 15.72
N GLU A 663 -18.04 -23.03 14.87
CA GLU A 663 -18.26 -23.07 13.42
C GLU A 663 -19.45 -23.96 12.99
N THR A 664 -19.66 -25.13 13.60
CA THR A 664 -20.79 -26.03 13.29
C THR A 664 -22.12 -25.38 13.65
N THR A 665 -22.20 -24.84 14.87
CA THR A 665 -23.40 -24.15 15.38
C THR A 665 -23.76 -22.95 14.51
N VAL A 666 -22.81 -22.07 14.23
CA VAL A 666 -23.06 -20.83 13.46
C VAL A 666 -23.35 -21.12 11.98
N LEU A 667 -22.70 -22.11 11.36
CA LEU A 667 -23.07 -22.52 9.99
C LEU A 667 -24.50 -23.09 9.94
N GLY A 668 -24.91 -23.87 10.93
CA GLY A 668 -26.29 -24.35 11.04
C GLY A 668 -27.31 -23.23 11.25
N GLU A 669 -26.98 -22.23 12.07
CA GLU A 669 -27.80 -21.01 12.23
C GLU A 669 -27.92 -20.23 10.91
N ILE A 670 -26.82 -20.07 10.17
CA ILE A 670 -26.80 -19.37 8.87
C ILE A 670 -27.66 -20.08 7.84
N PHE A 671 -27.56 -21.42 7.71
CA PHE A 671 -28.41 -22.19 6.79
C PHE A 671 -29.90 -22.01 7.10
N ARG A 672 -30.29 -22.19 8.37
CA ARG A 672 -31.70 -22.00 8.79
C ARG A 672 -32.19 -20.57 8.58
N ALA A 673 -31.35 -19.57 8.83
CA ALA A 673 -31.67 -18.17 8.56
C ALA A 673 -31.79 -17.85 7.06
N ALA A 674 -31.21 -18.67 6.19
CA ALA A 674 -31.28 -18.56 4.74
C ALA A 674 -32.43 -19.35 4.08
N GLY A 675 -33.33 -19.95 4.88
CA GLY A 675 -34.42 -20.82 4.41
C GLY A 675 -34.00 -22.27 4.13
N ALA A 676 -32.71 -22.58 4.25
CA ALA A 676 -32.15 -23.91 4.04
C ALA A 676 -32.26 -24.80 5.30
N HIS A 677 -32.13 -26.12 5.12
CA HIS A 677 -32.16 -27.08 6.23
C HIS A 677 -30.75 -27.30 6.80
N ALA A 678 -30.62 -27.31 8.12
CA ALA A 678 -29.41 -27.73 8.82
C ALA A 678 -29.74 -28.30 10.20
N HIS A 679 -29.32 -29.55 10.45
CA HIS A 679 -29.50 -30.28 11.70
C HIS A 679 -28.19 -30.91 12.15
N TYR A 680 -27.81 -30.74 13.43
CA TYR A 680 -26.67 -31.40 14.05
C TYR A 680 -27.16 -32.41 15.08
N ASP A 681 -26.79 -33.67 14.90
CA ASP A 681 -26.98 -34.75 15.86
C ASP A 681 -25.66 -34.94 16.61
N GLY A 682 -25.58 -34.37 17.83
CA GLY A 682 -24.41 -34.45 18.69
C GLY A 682 -24.04 -35.88 19.09
N PRO A 683 -24.98 -36.70 19.63
CA PRO A 683 -24.74 -38.11 19.93
C PRO A 683 -24.20 -38.95 18.75
N ALA A 684 -24.60 -38.65 17.52
CA ALA A 684 -24.11 -39.32 16.32
C ALA A 684 -22.94 -38.59 15.62
N GLU A 685 -22.43 -37.49 16.20
CA GLU A 685 -21.41 -36.59 15.63
C GLU A 685 -21.67 -36.30 14.13
N THR A 686 -22.95 -36.06 13.76
CA THR A 686 -23.40 -35.98 12.37
C THR A 686 -24.09 -34.65 12.10
N PHE A 687 -23.59 -33.89 11.11
CA PHE A 687 -24.22 -32.66 10.62
C PHE A 687 -24.85 -32.92 9.24
N THR A 688 -26.14 -32.62 9.09
CA THR A 688 -26.86 -32.75 7.82
C THR A 688 -27.35 -31.39 7.35
N VAL A 689 -26.92 -30.99 6.16
CA VAL A 689 -27.26 -29.71 5.54
C VAL A 689 -27.87 -29.90 4.16
N ASP A 690 -28.86 -29.09 3.80
CA ASP A 690 -29.49 -29.09 2.48
C ASP A 690 -29.87 -27.66 2.08
N ALA A 691 -29.26 -27.17 1.00
CA ALA A 691 -29.45 -25.82 0.47
C ALA A 691 -30.48 -25.73 -0.68
N SER A 692 -31.23 -26.80 -0.95
CA SER A 692 -32.31 -26.81 -1.97
C SER A 692 -33.34 -25.68 -1.77
N ALA A 693 -33.73 -25.41 -0.53
CA ALA A 693 -34.69 -24.37 -0.15
C ALA A 693 -34.08 -22.98 0.14
N TRP A 694 -32.80 -22.74 -0.19
CA TRP A 694 -32.11 -21.48 0.10
C TRP A 694 -32.72 -20.28 -0.66
N ASP A 695 -33.33 -19.33 0.06
CA ASP A 695 -34.11 -18.21 -0.52
C ASP A 695 -33.48 -16.82 -0.31
N ARG A 696 -32.41 -16.68 0.50
CA ARG A 696 -31.81 -15.37 0.87
C ARG A 696 -30.55 -14.98 0.08
N ALA A 697 -30.54 -13.72 -0.36
CA ALA A 697 -29.38 -13.04 -0.94
C ALA A 697 -28.53 -12.24 0.09
N GLU A 698 -29.09 -11.97 1.26
CA GLU A 698 -28.43 -11.25 2.36
C GLU A 698 -28.58 -12.06 3.65
N LEU A 699 -27.47 -12.25 4.36
CA LEU A 699 -27.41 -13.05 5.60
C LEU A 699 -27.26 -12.13 6.83
N PRO A 700 -27.74 -12.54 8.02
CA PRO A 700 -27.61 -11.73 9.23
C PRO A 700 -26.14 -11.41 9.56
N ALA A 701 -25.81 -10.12 9.61
CA ALA A 701 -24.42 -9.66 9.73
C ALA A 701 -23.71 -10.15 11.01
N ASP A 702 -24.45 -10.24 12.12
CA ASP A 702 -23.95 -10.78 13.39
C ASP A 702 -23.53 -12.25 13.29
N LEU A 703 -24.37 -13.10 12.67
CA LEU A 703 -24.04 -14.52 12.44
C LEU A 703 -22.84 -14.68 11.52
N VAL A 704 -22.81 -13.92 10.41
CA VAL A 704 -21.70 -13.95 9.45
C VAL A 704 -20.38 -13.50 10.08
N GLY A 705 -20.42 -12.51 10.97
CA GLY A 705 -19.25 -11.97 11.68
C GLY A 705 -18.67 -12.90 12.75
N ARG A 706 -19.49 -13.77 13.39
CA ARG A 706 -19.05 -14.68 14.46
C ARG A 706 -17.99 -15.71 14.02
N ILE A 707 -17.94 -16.08 12.74
CA ILE A 707 -17.01 -17.09 12.22
C ILE A 707 -16.30 -16.63 10.94
N HIS A 708 -15.11 -17.16 10.68
CA HIS A 708 -14.37 -16.87 9.44
C HIS A 708 -14.83 -17.76 8.26
N GLY A 709 -15.43 -18.93 8.56
CA GLY A 709 -15.89 -19.88 7.53
C GLY A 709 -17.04 -19.36 6.66
N SER A 710 -17.82 -18.40 7.17
CA SER A 710 -18.94 -17.75 6.47
C SER A 710 -18.53 -17.09 5.14
N LEU A 711 -17.27 -16.66 5.00
CA LEU A 711 -16.73 -16.07 3.77
C LEU A 711 -16.82 -17.02 2.57
N TYR A 712 -16.74 -18.34 2.79
CA TYR A 712 -16.81 -19.33 1.71
C TYR A 712 -18.24 -19.61 1.23
N LEU A 713 -19.26 -18.98 1.84
CA LEU A 713 -20.64 -18.99 1.34
C LEU A 713 -20.89 -17.95 0.23
N LEU A 714 -19.96 -17.03 -0.02
CA LEU A 714 -20.11 -16.00 -1.06
C LEU A 714 -20.29 -16.58 -2.49
N PRO A 715 -19.56 -17.64 -2.93
CA PRO A 715 -19.84 -18.31 -4.20
C PRO A 715 -21.27 -18.84 -4.32
N ALA A 716 -21.85 -19.37 -3.23
CA ALA A 716 -23.23 -19.85 -3.20
C ALA A 716 -24.22 -18.69 -3.36
N LEU A 717 -24.11 -17.65 -2.54
CA LEU A 717 -24.98 -16.46 -2.60
C LEU A 717 -24.93 -15.80 -3.99
N VAL A 718 -23.74 -15.56 -4.53
CA VAL A 718 -23.59 -14.90 -5.84
C VAL A 718 -24.12 -15.75 -6.99
N SER A 719 -23.92 -17.08 -6.96
CA SER A 719 -24.39 -17.96 -8.04
C SER A 719 -25.90 -18.25 -7.98
N ARG A 720 -26.50 -18.34 -6.79
CA ARG A 720 -27.94 -18.56 -6.61
C ARG A 720 -28.76 -17.29 -6.83
N ASN A 721 -28.31 -16.16 -6.29
CA ASN A 721 -29.11 -14.92 -6.24
C ASN A 721 -28.65 -13.85 -7.25
N GLY A 722 -27.49 -14.00 -7.89
CA GLY A 722 -26.87 -12.98 -8.74
C GLY A 722 -26.31 -11.76 -7.98
N VAL A 723 -26.62 -11.65 -6.69
CA VAL A 723 -26.15 -10.62 -5.76
C VAL A 723 -25.85 -11.24 -4.40
N ALA A 724 -24.86 -10.71 -3.69
CA ALA A 724 -24.58 -11.08 -2.30
C ALA A 724 -24.01 -9.88 -1.54
N ARG A 725 -24.26 -9.77 -0.24
CA ARG A 725 -23.56 -8.82 0.62
C ARG A 725 -22.61 -9.54 1.57
N LEU A 726 -21.36 -9.11 1.60
CA LEU A 726 -20.38 -9.44 2.63
C LEU A 726 -20.37 -8.31 3.68
N PRO A 727 -20.87 -8.53 4.91
CA PRO A 727 -20.73 -7.59 6.01
C PRO A 727 -19.26 -7.27 6.31
N ALA A 728 -18.99 -6.11 6.94
CA ALA A 728 -17.68 -5.80 7.47
C ALA A 728 -17.26 -6.80 8.56
N SER A 729 -16.50 -7.84 8.18
CA SER A 729 -16.06 -8.89 9.09
C SER A 729 -15.07 -8.38 10.13
N GLY A 730 -15.35 -8.62 11.42
CA GLY A 730 -14.40 -8.46 12.52
C GLY A 730 -14.46 -9.69 13.44
N GLY A 731 -13.31 -10.28 13.78
CA GLY A 731 -13.29 -11.49 14.64
C GLY A 731 -12.02 -12.36 14.67
N CYS A 732 -10.92 -11.93 14.03
CA CYS A 732 -9.63 -12.63 14.14
C CYS A 732 -8.46 -11.66 13.99
N THR A 733 -7.65 -11.49 15.02
CA THR A 733 -6.49 -10.58 15.09
C THR A 733 -5.23 -11.10 14.38
N ILE A 734 -5.26 -12.29 13.77
CA ILE A 734 -4.12 -12.86 13.05
C ILE A 734 -4.03 -12.26 11.63
N GLY A 735 -2.91 -11.58 11.34
CA GLY A 735 -2.56 -11.03 10.03
C GLY A 735 -2.54 -9.49 9.99
N GLU A 736 -1.81 -8.93 9.01
CA GLU A 736 -1.70 -7.47 8.83
C GLU A 736 -2.98 -6.86 8.22
N GLY A 737 -3.89 -6.36 9.07
CA GLY A 737 -5.03 -5.58 8.58
C GLY A 737 -5.96 -5.05 9.67
N PRO A 738 -6.60 -3.87 9.48
CA PRO A 738 -7.54 -3.29 10.45
C PRO A 738 -8.85 -4.07 10.59
N ARG A 739 -9.04 -5.15 9.83
CA ARG A 739 -10.17 -6.09 9.92
C ARG A 739 -9.74 -7.51 10.32
N GLY A 740 -8.44 -7.73 10.55
CA GLY A 740 -7.87 -9.07 10.69
C GLY A 740 -7.49 -9.70 9.35
N ARG A 741 -7.83 -10.99 9.17
CA ARG A 741 -7.51 -11.78 7.96
C ARG A 741 -8.04 -11.10 6.67
N PRO A 742 -7.22 -10.98 5.61
CA PRO A 742 -7.59 -10.29 4.38
C PRO A 742 -8.67 -11.05 3.59
N VAL A 743 -9.59 -10.32 2.96
CA VAL A 743 -10.69 -10.87 2.13
C VAL A 743 -10.54 -10.52 0.64
N GLU A 744 -9.66 -9.58 0.32
CA GLU A 744 -9.44 -8.99 -1.00
C GLU A 744 -9.04 -10.03 -2.06
N HIS A 745 -8.35 -11.09 -1.63
CA HIS A 745 -7.96 -12.19 -2.50
C HIS A 745 -9.16 -13.02 -2.99
N MET A 746 -10.16 -13.26 -2.13
CA MET A 746 -11.41 -13.93 -2.51
C MET A 746 -12.21 -13.07 -3.49
N LEU A 747 -12.21 -11.75 -3.27
CA LEU A 747 -12.84 -10.77 -4.15
C LEU A 747 -12.18 -10.72 -5.53
N ASP A 748 -10.84 -10.75 -5.63
CA ASP A 748 -10.14 -10.82 -6.91
C ASP A 748 -10.42 -12.14 -7.65
N VAL A 749 -10.41 -13.28 -6.94
CA VAL A 749 -10.76 -14.58 -7.52
C VAL A 749 -12.16 -14.54 -8.12
N MET A 750 -13.19 -14.15 -7.34
CA MET A 750 -14.56 -14.01 -7.85
C MET A 750 -14.63 -13.01 -9.01
N GLY A 751 -13.83 -11.95 -8.99
CA GLY A 751 -13.66 -11.00 -10.10
C GLY A 751 -13.16 -11.63 -11.40
N ARG A 752 -12.32 -12.69 -11.33
CA ARG A 752 -11.90 -13.47 -12.52
C ARG A 752 -13.08 -14.20 -13.19
N PHE A 753 -14.09 -14.58 -12.41
CA PHE A 753 -15.33 -15.21 -12.89
C PHE A 753 -16.39 -14.19 -13.35
N GLY A 754 -16.11 -12.89 -13.32
CA GLY A 754 -17.03 -11.82 -13.75
C GLY A 754 -17.87 -11.20 -12.64
N VAL A 755 -17.63 -11.55 -11.37
CA VAL A 755 -18.30 -10.90 -10.23
C VAL A 755 -17.80 -9.47 -10.06
N THR A 756 -18.71 -8.51 -10.06
CA THR A 756 -18.43 -7.09 -9.78
C THR A 756 -18.52 -6.84 -8.28
N THR A 757 -17.58 -6.08 -7.73
CA THR A 757 -17.53 -5.74 -6.30
C THR A 757 -17.75 -4.24 -6.08
N ARG A 758 -18.49 -3.88 -5.03
CA ARG A 758 -18.76 -2.49 -4.64
C ARG A 758 -18.63 -2.36 -3.13
N LEU A 759 -17.70 -1.53 -2.69
CA LEU A 759 -17.58 -1.16 -1.27
C LEU A 759 -18.74 -0.21 -0.89
N THR A 760 -19.39 -0.49 0.24
CA THR A 760 -20.45 0.36 0.81
C THR A 760 -19.89 1.27 1.91
N ALA A 761 -20.67 2.27 2.35
CA ALA A 761 -20.20 3.31 3.28
C ALA A 761 -19.92 2.80 4.70
N ASP A 762 -20.61 1.73 5.10
CA ASP A 762 -20.41 0.96 6.34
C ASP A 762 -19.22 -0.01 6.27
N GLY A 763 -18.53 -0.09 5.13
CA GLY A 763 -17.34 -0.93 4.93
C GLY A 763 -17.63 -2.36 4.48
N SER A 764 -18.89 -2.76 4.37
CA SER A 764 -19.33 -4.00 3.73
C SER A 764 -19.04 -3.99 2.21
N VAL A 765 -19.14 -5.17 1.58
CA VAL A 765 -18.88 -5.35 0.15
C VAL A 765 -20.09 -6.00 -0.51
N ASP A 766 -20.75 -5.25 -1.39
CA ASP A 766 -21.77 -5.78 -2.29
C ASP A 766 -21.10 -6.47 -3.48
N LEU A 767 -21.55 -7.70 -3.78
CA LEU A 767 -21.15 -8.51 -4.92
C LEU A 767 -22.31 -8.61 -5.91
N THR A 768 -22.02 -8.57 -7.21
CA THR A 768 -23.06 -8.68 -8.26
C THR A 768 -22.51 -9.37 -9.50
N ALA A 769 -23.23 -10.37 -10.01
CA ALA A 769 -22.91 -11.08 -11.24
C ALA A 769 -24.18 -11.36 -12.05
N GLN A 770 -24.25 -10.84 -13.28
CA GLN A 770 -25.34 -11.18 -14.22
C GLN A 770 -25.17 -12.58 -14.82
N ARG A 771 -23.92 -13.04 -14.93
CA ARG A 771 -23.51 -14.37 -15.37
C ARG A 771 -22.08 -14.62 -14.90
N LEU A 772 -21.76 -15.86 -14.59
CA LEU A 772 -20.39 -16.28 -14.32
C LEU A 772 -19.71 -16.71 -15.61
N THR A 773 -18.39 -16.51 -15.72
CA THR A 773 -17.58 -16.92 -16.87
C THR A 773 -16.36 -17.71 -16.42
N PRO A 774 -16.03 -18.82 -17.08
CA PRO A 774 -14.90 -19.66 -16.67
C PRO A 774 -13.57 -18.98 -16.98
N CYS A 775 -12.51 -19.36 -16.26
CA CYS A 775 -11.20 -18.74 -16.41
C CYS A 775 -10.04 -19.70 -16.08
N THR A 776 -8.87 -19.39 -16.63
CA THR A 776 -7.59 -19.96 -16.19
C THR A 776 -6.96 -19.05 -15.14
N ILE A 777 -6.57 -19.60 -14.00
CA ILE A 777 -5.92 -18.87 -12.90
C ILE A 777 -4.71 -19.67 -12.42
N ASP A 778 -3.56 -19.01 -12.30
CA ASP A 778 -2.40 -19.53 -11.58
C ASP A 778 -2.52 -19.13 -10.10
N MET A 779 -2.68 -20.09 -9.21
CA MET A 779 -2.88 -19.84 -7.77
C MET A 779 -1.66 -19.21 -7.11
N LEU A 780 -0.48 -19.26 -7.76
CA LEU A 780 0.71 -18.52 -7.33
C LEU A 780 0.52 -17.00 -7.34
N ASP A 781 -0.48 -16.46 -8.04
CA ASP A 781 -0.89 -15.05 -7.92
C ASP A 781 -1.27 -14.67 -6.47
N TYR A 782 -1.75 -15.63 -5.67
CA TYR A 782 -2.20 -15.42 -4.27
C TYR A 782 -1.19 -15.93 -3.22
N THR A 783 0.06 -16.16 -3.62
CA THR A 783 1.18 -16.49 -2.71
C THR A 783 2.05 -15.26 -2.45
N ARG A 784 2.57 -15.12 -1.22
CA ARG A 784 3.56 -14.08 -0.86
C ARG A 784 4.90 -14.39 -1.54
N ASN A 785 5.31 -15.66 -1.51
CA ASN A 785 6.50 -16.16 -2.19
C ASN A 785 6.10 -17.28 -3.16
N LYS A 786 6.25 -17.01 -4.46
CA LYS A 786 5.90 -17.95 -5.54
C LYS A 786 6.83 -19.18 -5.59
N ALA A 787 8.11 -19.03 -5.26
CA ALA A 787 9.06 -20.14 -5.26
C ALA A 787 8.85 -21.09 -4.07
N LEU A 788 8.44 -20.54 -2.92
CA LEU A 788 8.03 -21.32 -1.74
C LEU A 788 6.56 -21.81 -1.84
N MET A 789 5.82 -21.35 -2.85
CA MET A 789 4.38 -21.59 -3.04
C MET A 789 3.60 -21.33 -1.74
N SER A 790 3.88 -20.20 -1.05
CA SER A 790 3.35 -19.93 0.29
C SER A 790 2.87 -18.49 0.48
N GLY A 791 1.76 -18.33 1.21
CA GLY A 791 1.22 -17.04 1.66
C GLY A 791 -0.16 -17.18 2.31
N PRO A 792 -0.64 -16.14 3.02
CA PRO A 792 -1.88 -16.20 3.80
C PRO A 792 -3.15 -16.29 2.92
N CYS A 793 -3.08 -15.78 1.69
CA CYS A 793 -4.20 -15.75 0.75
C CYS A 793 -4.37 -17.05 -0.09
N TYR A 794 -3.41 -17.97 -0.04
CA TYR A 794 -3.32 -19.08 -1.00
C TYR A 794 -4.43 -20.13 -0.82
N SER A 795 -4.64 -20.65 0.40
CA SER A 795 -5.73 -21.60 0.68
C SER A 795 -7.10 -21.00 0.39
N GLY A 796 -7.35 -19.76 0.81
CA GLY A 796 -8.63 -19.08 0.60
C GLY A 796 -8.95 -18.81 -0.88
N ALA A 797 -7.93 -18.45 -1.67
CA ALA A 797 -8.09 -18.26 -3.11
C ALA A 797 -8.46 -19.56 -3.84
N VAL A 798 -7.78 -20.67 -3.52
CA VAL A 798 -8.03 -21.99 -4.13
C VAL A 798 -9.44 -22.50 -3.81
N LYS A 799 -9.86 -22.39 -2.55
CA LYS A 799 -11.23 -22.75 -2.12
C LYS A 799 -12.28 -21.96 -2.90
N THR A 800 -12.11 -20.64 -2.97
CA THR A 800 -13.00 -19.75 -3.71
C THR A 800 -13.05 -20.11 -5.20
N ALA A 801 -11.89 -20.38 -5.82
CA ALA A 801 -11.80 -20.67 -7.24
C ALA A 801 -12.43 -22.01 -7.64
N LEU A 802 -12.36 -23.02 -6.77
CA LEU A 802 -13.02 -24.31 -6.96
C LEU A 802 -14.54 -24.21 -6.83
N LEU A 803 -15.04 -23.55 -5.78
CA LEU A 803 -16.47 -23.32 -5.57
C LEU A 803 -17.05 -22.53 -6.77
N MET A 804 -16.41 -21.42 -7.14
CA MET A 804 -16.79 -20.61 -8.32
C MET A 804 -16.71 -21.42 -9.62
N GLY A 805 -15.70 -22.27 -9.80
CA GLY A 805 -15.55 -23.13 -10.96
C GLY A 805 -16.70 -24.13 -11.12
N ALA A 806 -17.15 -24.75 -10.03
CA ALA A 806 -18.25 -25.71 -10.06
C ALA A 806 -19.60 -25.04 -10.43
N VAL A 807 -19.87 -23.85 -9.90
CA VAL A 807 -21.09 -23.08 -10.20
C VAL A 807 -21.05 -22.27 -11.50
N THR A 808 -19.96 -22.34 -12.26
CA THR A 808 -19.81 -21.65 -13.54
C THR A 808 -20.04 -22.60 -14.71
N GLN A 809 -20.66 -22.14 -15.80
CA GLN A 809 -20.75 -22.92 -17.03
C GLN A 809 -19.47 -22.79 -17.86
N GLY A 810 -18.79 -23.91 -18.11
CA GLY A 810 -17.59 -24.03 -18.93
C GLY A 810 -16.31 -24.34 -18.15
N THR A 811 -15.22 -24.56 -18.88
CA THR A 811 -13.96 -25.11 -18.34
C THR A 811 -13.11 -24.07 -17.62
N THR A 812 -12.99 -24.21 -16.31
CA THR A 812 -12.07 -23.44 -15.44
C THR A 812 -10.79 -24.25 -15.20
N THR A 813 -9.63 -23.59 -15.19
CA THR A 813 -8.34 -24.28 -14.98
C THR A 813 -7.55 -23.61 -13.87
N LEU A 814 -7.18 -24.38 -12.86
CA LEU A 814 -6.44 -23.93 -11.69
C LEU A 814 -5.03 -24.53 -11.74
N HIS A 815 -4.01 -23.69 -11.92
CA HIS A 815 -2.61 -24.13 -11.82
C HIS A 815 -2.09 -23.92 -10.40
N HIS A 816 -1.21 -24.82 -9.96
CA HIS A 816 -0.58 -24.82 -8.63
C HIS A 816 -1.54 -24.77 -7.43
N PRO A 817 -2.58 -25.64 -7.37
CA PRO A 817 -3.59 -25.61 -6.30
C PRO A 817 -3.01 -25.88 -4.89
N TYR A 818 -3.71 -25.46 -3.85
CA TYR A 818 -3.41 -25.81 -2.46
C TYR A 818 -3.77 -27.28 -2.21
N LEU A 819 -2.92 -28.03 -1.50
CA LEU A 819 -2.91 -29.50 -1.53
C LEU A 819 -3.29 -30.19 -0.20
N LYS A 820 -3.73 -29.44 0.81
CA LYS A 820 -4.10 -30.00 2.12
C LYS A 820 -5.57 -30.47 2.15
N PRO A 821 -5.98 -31.30 3.14
CA PRO A 821 -7.32 -31.89 3.22
C PRO A 821 -8.49 -30.91 3.12
N ASP A 822 -8.32 -29.69 3.66
CA ASP A 822 -9.32 -28.61 3.58
C ASP A 822 -9.73 -28.24 2.15
N VAL A 823 -8.89 -28.53 1.15
CA VAL A 823 -9.19 -28.39 -0.28
C VAL A 823 -9.47 -29.73 -0.95
N THR A 824 -8.71 -30.80 -0.64
CA THR A 824 -8.89 -32.08 -1.33
C THR A 824 -10.20 -32.78 -0.94
N ASP A 825 -10.63 -32.70 0.31
CA ASP A 825 -11.93 -33.25 0.75
C ASP A 825 -13.08 -32.49 0.07
N MET A 826 -12.95 -31.15 -0.09
CA MET A 826 -13.93 -30.33 -0.82
C MET A 826 -14.05 -30.72 -2.30
N VAL A 827 -12.94 -31.13 -2.94
CA VAL A 827 -13.00 -31.67 -4.32
C VAL A 827 -13.76 -32.98 -4.38
N THR A 828 -13.58 -33.88 -3.40
CA THR A 828 -14.37 -35.12 -3.30
C THR A 828 -15.85 -34.80 -3.14
N VAL A 829 -16.22 -33.95 -2.17
CA VAL A 829 -17.62 -33.54 -1.95
C VAL A 829 -18.23 -32.90 -3.19
N LEU A 830 -17.51 -32.00 -3.89
CA LEU A 830 -17.99 -31.41 -5.15
C LEU A 830 -18.21 -32.46 -6.24
N ARG A 831 -17.34 -33.47 -6.38
CA ARG A 831 -17.51 -34.59 -7.32
C ARG A 831 -18.71 -35.46 -6.98
N ASP A 832 -18.91 -35.76 -5.69
CA ASP A 832 -20.04 -36.57 -5.23
C ASP A 832 -21.38 -35.86 -5.47
N LEU A 833 -21.42 -34.54 -5.24
CA LEU A 833 -22.54 -33.65 -5.56
C LEU A 833 -22.85 -33.58 -7.07
N GLY A 834 -21.89 -33.90 -7.96
CA GLY A 834 -22.07 -33.95 -9.41
C GLY A 834 -21.16 -33.05 -10.24
N ALA A 835 -20.21 -32.32 -9.63
CA ALA A 835 -19.20 -31.56 -10.35
C ALA A 835 -18.22 -32.49 -11.09
N ASP A 836 -17.75 -32.05 -12.25
CA ASP A 836 -16.67 -32.72 -12.97
C ASP A 836 -15.36 -31.95 -12.73
N ILE A 837 -14.47 -32.56 -11.95
CA ILE A 837 -13.18 -32.02 -11.55
C ILE A 837 -12.11 -33.04 -11.90
N GLU A 838 -11.23 -32.69 -12.83
CA GLU A 838 -10.17 -33.54 -13.38
C GLU A 838 -8.80 -33.08 -12.84
N PHE A 839 -7.94 -34.03 -12.49
CA PHE A 839 -6.54 -33.76 -12.14
C PHE A 839 -5.64 -34.01 -13.36
N ALA A 840 -5.71 -33.11 -14.34
CA ALA A 840 -5.02 -33.21 -15.63
C ALA A 840 -3.47 -33.24 -15.51
N GLY A 841 -2.93 -32.85 -14.35
CA GLY A 841 -1.52 -33.06 -14.00
C GLY A 841 -1.24 -32.72 -12.52
N PRO A 842 -0.02 -32.95 -12.03
CA PRO A 842 0.34 -32.75 -10.61
C PRO A 842 0.04 -31.34 -10.10
N GLU A 843 0.17 -30.34 -10.99
CA GLU A 843 -0.02 -28.91 -10.69
C GLU A 843 -1.15 -28.28 -11.51
N THR A 844 -2.08 -29.07 -12.04
CA THR A 844 -3.17 -28.55 -12.90
C THR A 844 -4.46 -29.31 -12.67
N TRP A 845 -5.43 -28.60 -12.09
CA TRP A 845 -6.79 -29.10 -11.90
C TRP A 845 -7.73 -28.38 -12.87
N VAL A 846 -8.61 -29.14 -13.51
CA VAL A 846 -9.56 -28.64 -14.50
C VAL A 846 -10.96 -28.90 -13.96
N VAL A 847 -11.79 -27.87 -13.92
CA VAL A 847 -13.20 -27.95 -13.50
C VAL A 847 -14.05 -27.76 -14.74
N HIS A 848 -14.69 -28.83 -15.20
CA HIS A 848 -15.63 -28.82 -16.31
C HIS A 848 -17.01 -28.40 -15.80
N GLY A 849 -17.08 -27.13 -15.37
CA GLY A 849 -18.24 -26.58 -14.69
C GLY A 849 -19.51 -26.61 -15.55
N ARG A 850 -20.61 -27.05 -14.94
CA ARG A 850 -21.93 -27.12 -15.59
C ARG A 850 -22.95 -26.14 -14.98
N GLY A 851 -22.57 -25.41 -13.93
CA GLY A 851 -23.48 -24.54 -13.16
C GLY A 851 -24.09 -25.25 -11.93
N PRO A 852 -24.76 -24.50 -11.02
CA PRO A 852 -25.29 -25.04 -9.76
C PRO A 852 -26.29 -26.19 -9.95
N GLN A 853 -27.01 -26.19 -11.07
CA GLN A 853 -28.02 -27.20 -11.41
C GLN A 853 -27.44 -28.58 -11.75
N ALA A 854 -26.11 -28.72 -11.81
CA ALA A 854 -25.42 -30.01 -11.91
C ALA A 854 -24.87 -30.51 -10.56
N LEU A 855 -25.21 -29.82 -9.46
CA LEU A 855 -24.86 -30.16 -8.08
C LEU A 855 -26.13 -30.65 -7.36
N ASP A 856 -26.72 -31.73 -7.86
CA ASP A 856 -28.05 -32.24 -7.52
C ASP A 856 -28.02 -33.65 -6.90
N ARG A 857 -26.84 -34.25 -6.73
CA ARG A 857 -26.67 -35.58 -6.14
C ARG A 857 -26.49 -35.49 -4.61
N PRO A 858 -27.20 -36.29 -3.80
CA PRO A 858 -26.91 -36.43 -2.38
C PRO A 858 -25.50 -36.95 -2.13
N ALA A 859 -24.86 -36.50 -1.04
CA ALA A 859 -23.53 -36.95 -0.62
C ALA A 859 -23.52 -37.35 0.87
N ASP A 860 -22.78 -38.40 1.20
CA ASP A 860 -22.47 -38.80 2.58
C ASP A 860 -20.94 -38.85 2.73
N VAL A 861 -20.40 -38.03 3.63
CA VAL A 861 -18.96 -37.84 3.81
C VAL A 861 -18.61 -37.91 5.29
N THR A 862 -17.59 -38.69 5.64
CA THR A 862 -16.99 -38.65 6.98
C THR A 862 -15.78 -37.73 6.94
N LEU A 863 -15.74 -36.73 7.80
CA LEU A 863 -14.60 -35.81 7.89
C LEU A 863 -13.34 -36.54 8.37
N ILE A 864 -12.21 -36.22 7.74
CA ILE A 864 -10.88 -36.58 8.24
C ILE A 864 -10.70 -36.03 9.67
N PRO A 865 -10.01 -36.73 10.60
CA PRO A 865 -9.71 -36.20 11.93
C PRO A 865 -8.98 -34.85 11.90
N ASP A 866 -9.20 -33.99 12.90
CA ASP A 866 -8.61 -32.65 12.94
C ASP A 866 -7.09 -32.71 13.06
N LEU A 867 -6.42 -32.31 11.99
CA LEU A 867 -4.97 -32.39 11.83
C LEU A 867 -4.21 -31.69 12.98
N ILE A 868 -4.77 -30.60 13.51
CA ILE A 868 -4.11 -29.85 14.57
C ILE A 868 -4.47 -30.39 15.95
N GLU A 869 -5.67 -30.97 16.10
CA GLU A 869 -6.01 -31.73 17.29
C GLU A 869 -5.08 -32.94 17.47
N VAL A 870 -4.79 -33.69 16.40
CA VAL A 870 -3.79 -34.78 16.40
C VAL A 870 -2.42 -34.27 16.88
N VAL A 871 -1.92 -33.16 16.34
CA VAL A 871 -0.66 -32.54 16.78
C VAL A 871 -0.72 -32.08 18.24
N THR A 872 -1.87 -31.56 18.69
CA THR A 872 -2.10 -31.12 20.08
C THR A 872 -1.99 -32.31 21.03
N TRP A 873 -2.65 -33.43 20.73
CA TRP A 873 -2.63 -34.63 21.56
C TRP A 873 -1.29 -35.36 21.52
N ILE A 874 -0.58 -35.38 20.39
CA ILE A 874 0.80 -35.88 20.34
C ILE A 874 1.70 -35.05 21.26
N CYS A 875 1.60 -33.72 21.22
CA CYS A 875 2.35 -32.83 22.11
C CYS A 875 2.02 -33.09 23.59
N ALA A 876 0.74 -33.28 23.93
CA ALA A 876 0.31 -33.62 25.29
C ALA A 876 0.84 -34.99 25.74
N GLY A 877 0.72 -36.04 24.92
CA GLY A 877 1.19 -37.39 25.24
C GLY A 877 2.71 -37.47 25.43
N VAL A 878 3.48 -36.72 24.64
CA VAL A 878 4.94 -36.68 24.76
C VAL A 878 5.40 -36.00 26.04
N LEU A 879 4.75 -34.89 26.45
CA LEU A 879 5.23 -34.02 27.53
C LEU A 879 4.56 -34.26 28.89
N LEU A 880 3.29 -34.66 28.91
CA LEU A 880 2.45 -34.67 30.10
C LEU A 880 2.09 -36.08 30.57
N ALA A 881 2.02 -37.06 29.66
CA ALA A 881 1.69 -38.44 30.04
C ALA A 881 2.86 -39.20 30.68
N ASP A 882 2.54 -40.24 31.44
CA ASP A 882 3.47 -41.23 31.98
C ASP A 882 3.48 -42.53 31.17
N GLU A 883 2.31 -42.94 30.65
CA GLU A 883 2.12 -44.06 29.74
C GLU A 883 1.85 -43.60 28.28
N PRO A 884 2.03 -44.46 27.25
CA PRO A 884 1.74 -44.11 25.86
C PRO A 884 0.28 -43.69 25.63
N LEU A 885 0.07 -42.43 25.22
CA LEU A 885 -1.27 -41.86 25.02
C LEU A 885 -1.88 -42.32 23.70
N ARG A 886 -3.00 -43.03 23.77
CA ARG A 886 -3.73 -43.54 22.60
C ARG A 886 -4.74 -42.49 22.10
N ILE A 887 -4.62 -42.12 20.83
CA ILE A 887 -5.37 -41.04 20.17
C ILE A 887 -6.16 -41.67 19.02
N THR A 888 -7.48 -41.67 19.10
CA THR A 888 -8.36 -42.38 18.15
C THR A 888 -9.08 -41.41 17.20
N GLY A 889 -9.42 -41.87 16.00
CA GLY A 889 -10.20 -41.11 15.02
C GLY A 889 -10.41 -41.90 13.72
N PRO A 890 -11.59 -41.82 13.06
CA PRO A 890 -11.88 -42.64 11.88
C PRO A 890 -10.97 -42.25 10.71
N GLY A 891 -10.15 -43.20 10.22
CA GLY A 891 -9.15 -42.94 9.17
C GLY A 891 -8.10 -41.90 9.56
N ILE A 892 -7.59 -41.98 10.80
CA ILE A 892 -6.53 -41.08 11.30
C ILE A 892 -5.20 -41.27 10.56
N ASP A 893 -4.97 -42.43 9.92
CA ASP A 893 -3.85 -42.66 9.01
C ASP A 893 -3.78 -41.61 7.87
N ARG A 894 -4.94 -41.22 7.32
CA ARG A 894 -5.05 -40.13 6.34
C ARG A 894 -4.66 -38.79 6.93
N ALA A 895 -5.00 -38.54 8.21
CA ALA A 895 -4.61 -37.32 8.92
C ALA A 895 -3.09 -37.28 9.13
N VAL A 896 -2.49 -38.40 9.54
CA VAL A 896 -1.03 -38.57 9.65
C VAL A 896 -0.34 -38.33 8.30
N HIS A 897 -0.85 -38.90 7.20
CA HIS A 897 -0.31 -38.67 5.86
C HIS A 897 -0.39 -37.18 5.44
N ALA A 898 -1.47 -36.48 5.76
CA ALA A 898 -1.58 -35.03 5.53
C ALA A 898 -0.64 -34.17 6.41
N LEU A 899 -0.24 -34.73 7.55
CA LEU A 899 0.73 -34.23 8.52
C LEU A 899 2.16 -34.77 8.29
N ALA A 900 2.45 -35.38 7.13
CA ALA A 900 3.80 -35.89 6.85
C ALA A 900 4.95 -34.87 7.11
N PRO A 901 4.81 -33.55 6.84
CA PRO A 901 5.82 -32.56 7.22
C PRO A 901 6.01 -32.39 8.74
N GLU A 902 4.93 -32.50 9.52
CA GLU A 902 4.98 -32.53 10.97
C GLU A 902 5.61 -33.83 11.50
N PHE A 903 5.26 -34.98 10.93
CA PHE A 903 5.81 -36.28 11.32
C PHE A 903 7.30 -36.43 11.00
N ASP A 904 7.79 -35.85 9.89
CA ASP A 904 9.24 -35.68 9.62
C ASP A 904 9.94 -34.93 10.76
N LEU A 905 9.35 -33.84 11.26
CA LEU A 905 9.92 -33.10 12.38
C LEU A 905 9.85 -33.88 13.69
N LEU A 906 8.76 -34.58 13.97
CA LEU A 906 8.65 -35.43 15.16
C LEU A 906 9.74 -36.51 15.18
N ASP A 907 9.93 -37.25 14.08
CA ASP A 907 11.01 -38.23 13.95
C ASP A 907 12.39 -37.56 14.11
N ARG A 908 12.66 -36.45 13.41
CA ARG A 908 13.93 -35.70 13.52
C ARG A 908 14.19 -35.19 14.94
N MET A 909 13.17 -34.76 15.67
CA MET A 909 13.26 -34.42 17.10
C MET A 909 13.50 -35.67 17.98
N GLY A 910 13.10 -36.86 17.52
CA GLY A 910 13.22 -38.13 18.26
C GLY A 910 11.96 -38.48 19.05
N VAL A 911 10.82 -37.87 18.72
CA VAL A 911 9.50 -38.23 19.22
C VAL A 911 9.05 -39.53 18.56
N ARG A 912 8.62 -40.51 19.36
CA ARG A 912 8.04 -41.76 18.84
C ARG A 912 6.51 -41.65 18.81
N VAL A 913 5.94 -41.90 17.64
CA VAL A 913 4.50 -42.08 17.44
C VAL A 913 4.29 -43.39 16.66
N ASP A 914 3.55 -44.33 17.24
CA ASP A 914 3.11 -45.53 16.52
C ASP A 914 1.79 -45.20 15.78
N VAL A 915 1.63 -45.66 14.54
CA VAL A 915 0.51 -45.28 13.66
C VAL A 915 -0.26 -46.51 13.20
N GLY A 916 -1.57 -46.53 13.48
CA GLY A 916 -2.55 -47.50 12.95
C GLY A 916 -3.58 -46.80 12.05
N ALA A 917 -4.61 -47.55 11.64
CA ALA A 917 -5.65 -47.05 10.72
C ALA A 917 -6.59 -46.02 11.37
N ASP A 918 -7.15 -46.36 12.54
CA ASP A 918 -8.11 -45.54 13.30
C ASP A 918 -7.55 -45.05 14.66
N GLU A 919 -6.27 -45.29 14.92
CA GLU A 919 -5.58 -44.80 16.12
C GLU A 919 -4.09 -44.50 15.88
N VAL A 920 -3.54 -43.57 16.66
CA VAL A 920 -2.11 -43.30 16.80
C VAL A 920 -1.75 -43.27 18.29
N THR A 921 -0.52 -43.67 18.62
CA THR A 921 -0.06 -43.75 20.02
C THR A 921 1.20 -42.90 20.19
N ALA A 922 1.10 -41.82 20.97
CA ALA A 922 2.21 -40.92 21.27
C ALA A 922 2.94 -41.37 22.54
N HIS A 923 4.26 -41.59 22.45
CA HIS A 923 5.06 -42.07 23.58
C HIS A 923 5.64 -40.89 24.40
N PRO A 924 5.60 -40.95 25.74
CA PRO A 924 6.28 -40.00 26.62
C PRO A 924 7.79 -39.88 26.35
N LEU A 925 8.38 -38.76 26.79
CA LEU A 925 9.83 -38.52 26.68
C LEU A 925 10.67 -39.54 27.47
N ALA A 926 11.23 -40.52 26.78
CA ALA A 926 12.25 -41.43 27.33
C ALA A 926 13.65 -40.79 27.44
N LYS A 927 13.91 -39.69 26.72
CA LYS A 927 15.18 -38.95 26.66
C LYS A 927 14.95 -37.52 26.11
N PRO A 928 15.91 -36.59 26.27
CA PRO A 928 15.83 -35.26 25.65
C PRO A 928 15.66 -35.32 24.12
N LEU A 929 14.94 -34.34 23.58
CA LEU A 929 14.71 -34.24 22.13
C LEU A 929 15.92 -33.61 21.41
N ARG A 930 15.92 -33.71 20.08
CA ARG A 930 16.90 -33.07 19.20
C ARG A 930 16.35 -31.76 18.64
N PRO A 931 17.15 -30.69 18.53
CA PRO A 931 16.70 -29.42 17.95
C PRO A 931 16.52 -29.54 16.44
N VAL A 932 15.63 -28.72 15.87
CA VAL A 932 15.33 -28.72 14.43
C VAL A 932 15.33 -27.30 13.85
N GLU A 933 15.52 -27.21 12.53
CA GLU A 933 15.22 -26.01 11.75
C GLU A 933 14.14 -26.36 10.71
N PHE A 934 13.11 -25.51 10.61
CA PHE A 934 12.06 -25.63 9.62
C PHE A 934 11.36 -24.31 9.32
N THR A 935 10.54 -24.32 8.26
CA THR A 935 9.66 -23.20 7.89
C THR A 935 8.22 -23.69 7.83
N ALA A 936 7.32 -23.11 8.62
CA ALA A 936 5.89 -23.27 8.50
C ALA A 936 5.41 -22.59 7.20
N MET A 937 4.85 -23.37 6.28
CA MET A 937 4.56 -22.93 4.92
C MET A 937 3.34 -23.65 4.35
N SER A 938 2.70 -23.04 3.35
CA SER A 938 1.44 -23.53 2.79
C SER A 938 1.47 -24.99 2.32
N ARG A 939 2.55 -25.43 1.67
CA ARG A 939 2.74 -26.82 1.19
C ARG A 939 3.63 -27.68 2.10
N GLY A 940 3.85 -27.25 3.35
CA GLY A 940 4.70 -27.96 4.32
C GLY A 940 4.00 -28.05 5.67
N VAL A 941 4.75 -27.75 6.74
CA VAL A 941 4.24 -27.69 8.12
C VAL A 941 3.20 -26.59 8.24
N PHE A 942 2.05 -26.89 8.86
CA PHE A 942 1.01 -25.91 9.11
C PHE A 942 1.49 -24.84 10.10
N SER A 943 1.14 -23.59 9.82
CA SER A 943 1.26 -22.45 10.75
C SER A 943 0.45 -22.65 12.05
N ASP A 944 -0.50 -23.58 12.06
CA ASP A 944 -1.25 -24.00 13.26
C ASP A 944 -0.47 -25.02 14.13
N SER A 945 0.46 -25.79 13.54
CA SER A 945 1.28 -26.81 14.23
C SER A 945 2.49 -26.21 14.96
N GLN A 946 3.03 -25.08 14.46
CA GLN A 946 4.29 -24.52 14.95
C GLN A 946 4.34 -24.13 16.46
N PRO A 947 3.25 -23.71 17.14
CA PRO A 947 3.31 -23.45 18.57
C PRO A 947 3.60 -24.72 19.40
N PHE A 948 3.00 -25.85 19.03
CA PHE A 948 3.23 -27.14 19.70
C PHE A 948 4.65 -27.67 19.45
N LEU A 949 5.16 -27.48 18.23
CA LEU A 949 6.56 -27.77 17.90
C LEU A 949 7.54 -26.86 18.67
N ALA A 950 7.17 -25.60 18.93
CA ALA A 950 7.95 -24.70 19.78
C ALA A 950 7.95 -25.13 21.27
N LEU A 951 6.84 -25.68 21.77
CA LEU A 951 6.77 -26.24 23.12
C LEU A 951 7.59 -27.53 23.24
N LEU A 952 7.50 -28.44 22.26
CA LEU A 952 8.37 -29.63 22.18
C LEU A 952 9.85 -29.25 22.13
N ALA A 953 10.20 -28.18 21.40
CA ALA A 953 11.56 -27.68 21.30
C ALA A 953 12.14 -27.15 22.63
N ALA A 954 11.30 -26.81 23.61
CA ALA A 954 11.74 -26.50 24.97
C ALA A 954 12.43 -27.69 25.66
N TYR A 955 12.11 -28.92 25.23
CA TYR A 955 12.66 -30.17 25.74
C TYR A 955 13.80 -30.73 24.86
N ALA A 956 14.25 -29.96 23.86
CA ALA A 956 15.35 -30.35 22.98
C ALA A 956 16.72 -29.86 23.47
N GLU A 957 17.79 -30.59 23.17
CA GLU A 957 19.17 -30.19 23.47
C GLU A 957 19.74 -29.29 22.36
N GLY A 958 19.35 -28.01 22.37
CA GLY A 958 19.93 -26.96 21.53
C GLY A 958 18.92 -26.00 20.91
N PRO A 959 19.38 -25.07 20.06
CA PRO A 959 18.55 -24.02 19.48
C PRO A 959 17.68 -24.55 18.33
N THR A 960 16.37 -24.49 18.49
CA THR A 960 15.39 -24.77 17.41
C THR A 960 15.00 -23.48 16.70
N HIS A 961 14.93 -23.51 15.37
CA HIS A 961 14.61 -22.35 14.53
C HIS A 961 13.33 -22.60 13.74
N ILE A 962 12.35 -21.73 13.94
CA ILE A 962 10.99 -21.80 13.40
C ILE A 962 10.74 -20.54 12.57
N ARG A 963 10.71 -20.68 11.24
CA ARG A 963 10.33 -19.58 10.35
C ARG A 963 8.85 -19.66 9.95
N GLU A 964 8.14 -18.55 10.01
CA GLU A 964 6.72 -18.46 9.62
C GLU A 964 6.60 -17.80 8.24
N ALA A 965 6.02 -18.52 7.27
CA ALA A 965 5.90 -18.09 5.88
C ALA A 965 4.45 -18.06 5.35
N VAL A 966 3.47 -18.14 6.25
CA VAL A 966 2.03 -17.98 5.98
C VAL A 966 1.53 -16.71 6.69
N TRP A 967 1.43 -16.74 8.03
CA TRP A 967 0.84 -15.68 8.85
C TRP A 967 1.91 -14.88 9.60
N GLU A 968 2.26 -13.70 9.09
CA GLU A 968 3.20 -12.80 9.77
C GLU A 968 2.71 -12.42 11.19
N HIS A 969 3.66 -12.19 12.10
CA HIS A 969 3.43 -11.85 13.51
C HIS A 969 2.67 -12.90 14.36
N ARG A 970 2.64 -14.18 13.94
CA ARG A 970 1.95 -15.27 14.67
C ARG A 970 2.75 -15.93 15.82
N PHE A 971 3.63 -15.17 16.49
CA PHE A 971 4.38 -15.64 17.66
C PHE A 971 3.87 -15.04 18.99
N GLY A 972 2.58 -14.65 19.04
CA GLY A 972 1.97 -14.01 20.21
C GLY A 972 1.98 -14.85 21.49
N PHE A 973 2.16 -16.17 21.39
CA PHE A 973 2.31 -17.08 22.52
C PHE A 973 3.72 -17.08 23.14
N ALA A 974 4.75 -16.58 22.44
CA ALA A 974 6.13 -16.69 22.90
C ALA A 974 6.41 -15.91 24.21
N PRO A 975 5.95 -14.65 24.41
CA PRO A 975 6.13 -13.94 25.68
C PRO A 975 5.41 -14.60 26.87
N GLU A 976 4.30 -15.28 26.61
CA GLU A 976 3.53 -16.00 27.62
C GLU A 976 4.25 -17.31 28.04
N LEU A 977 4.92 -18.00 27.10
CA LEU A 977 5.81 -19.12 27.42
C LEU A 977 7.10 -18.68 28.16
N GLU A 978 7.62 -17.48 27.88
CA GLU A 978 8.74 -16.89 28.63
C GLU A 978 8.38 -16.61 30.09
N ALA A 979 7.12 -16.26 30.38
CA ALA A 979 6.63 -16.14 31.75
C ALA A 979 6.75 -17.46 32.52
N LEU A 980 6.41 -18.60 31.88
CA LEU A 980 6.59 -19.95 32.43
C LEU A 980 8.07 -20.40 32.54
N GLY A 981 9.01 -19.65 31.97
CA GLY A 981 10.45 -19.92 32.07
C GLY A 981 11.12 -20.49 30.81
N MET A 982 10.37 -20.64 29.71
CA MET A 982 10.99 -20.92 28.40
C MET A 982 11.89 -19.77 27.96
N ARG A 983 12.85 -20.06 27.07
CA ARG A 983 13.74 -19.05 26.48
C ARG A 983 13.46 -18.96 24.99
N THR A 984 12.84 -17.86 24.57
CA THR A 984 12.59 -17.59 23.16
C THR A 984 13.28 -16.32 22.67
N ALA A 985 13.37 -16.16 21.35
CA ALA A 985 13.73 -14.91 20.71
C ALA A 985 12.96 -14.82 19.39
N VAL A 986 12.30 -13.68 19.16
CA VAL A 986 11.55 -13.40 17.92
C VAL A 986 12.25 -12.27 17.17
N ASP A 987 12.57 -12.53 15.90
CA ASP A 987 13.06 -11.55 14.94
C ASP A 987 12.20 -11.64 13.66
N ASP A 988 11.30 -10.67 13.49
CA ASP A 988 10.35 -10.58 12.38
C ASP A 988 9.52 -11.88 12.16
N THR A 989 9.93 -12.70 11.20
CA THR A 989 9.29 -13.95 10.77
C THR A 989 9.97 -15.20 11.33
N VAL A 990 10.94 -15.05 12.24
CA VAL A 990 11.70 -16.15 12.85
C VAL A 990 11.53 -16.17 14.37
N LEU A 991 11.08 -17.31 14.89
CA LEU A 991 11.13 -17.66 16.30
C LEU A 991 12.29 -18.64 16.53
N ARG A 992 13.08 -18.39 17.56
CA ARG A 992 14.15 -19.27 18.03
C ARG A 992 13.86 -19.71 19.47
N VAL A 993 13.99 -21.00 19.76
CA VAL A 993 13.78 -21.59 21.09
C VAL A 993 15.10 -22.16 21.60
N ASP A 994 15.58 -21.69 22.75
CA ASP A 994 16.86 -22.10 23.34
C ASP A 994 16.71 -23.29 24.29
N GLY A 995 16.44 -24.47 23.74
CA GLY A 995 16.37 -25.72 24.48
C GLY A 995 17.74 -26.15 25.08
N PRO A 996 17.76 -26.84 26.23
CA PRO A 996 16.62 -27.22 27.05
C PRO A 996 16.17 -26.07 27.97
N CYS A 997 14.90 -25.70 27.89
CA CYS A 997 14.23 -24.67 28.69
C CYS A 997 12.76 -25.03 28.97
N PRO A 998 12.43 -26.23 29.50
CA PRO A 998 11.05 -26.62 29.76
C PRO A 998 10.36 -25.61 30.70
N PRO A 999 9.03 -25.40 30.61
CA PRO A 999 8.31 -24.53 31.52
C PRO A 999 8.38 -25.05 32.96
N TYR A 1000 8.66 -24.17 33.93
CA TYR A 1000 8.86 -24.54 35.35
C TYR A 1000 8.38 -23.50 36.37
N ARG A 1001 7.98 -22.29 35.95
CA ARG A 1001 7.63 -21.19 36.87
C ARG A 1001 6.13 -21.18 37.19
N PRO A 1002 5.70 -21.48 38.43
CA PRO A 1002 4.31 -21.34 38.84
C PRO A 1002 3.98 -19.88 39.23
N GLY A 1003 2.70 -19.61 39.47
CA GLY A 1003 2.21 -18.32 39.95
C GLY A 1003 2.04 -17.25 38.86
N THR A 1004 1.96 -17.66 37.60
CA THR A 1004 1.85 -16.77 36.43
C THR A 1004 0.40 -16.64 35.93
N ASP A 1005 0.03 -15.44 35.48
CA ASP A 1005 -1.29 -15.13 34.91
C ASP A 1005 -1.22 -14.92 33.39
N LEU A 1006 -1.37 -16.01 32.64
CA LEU A 1006 -1.20 -16.05 31.18
C LEU A 1006 -2.40 -15.48 30.41
N HIS A 1007 -2.13 -14.95 29.22
CA HIS A 1007 -3.11 -14.33 28.33
C HIS A 1007 -3.04 -14.91 26.91
N ALA A 1008 -4.04 -15.73 26.54
CA ALA A 1008 -4.13 -16.25 25.18
C ALA A 1008 -4.41 -15.14 24.16
N THR A 1009 -3.64 -15.14 23.06
CA THR A 1009 -3.81 -14.21 21.91
C THR A 1009 -4.71 -14.73 20.81
N ASP A 1010 -4.84 -16.06 20.72
CA ASP A 1010 -5.59 -16.78 19.68
C ASP A 1010 -5.85 -18.25 20.09
N LEU A 1011 -6.52 -19.01 19.22
CA LEU A 1011 -6.87 -20.42 19.41
C LEU A 1011 -5.67 -21.34 19.71
N ARG A 1012 -4.56 -21.22 18.97
CA ARG A 1012 -3.42 -22.13 19.14
C ARG A 1012 -2.49 -21.65 20.26
N ALA A 1013 -2.43 -20.34 20.50
CA ALA A 1013 -1.85 -19.78 21.72
C ALA A 1013 -2.55 -20.31 22.98
N ALA A 1014 -3.89 -20.31 23.03
CA ALA A 1014 -4.63 -20.84 24.17
C ALA A 1014 -4.30 -22.31 24.45
N ALA A 1015 -4.26 -23.15 23.41
CA ALA A 1015 -3.98 -24.58 23.55
C ALA A 1015 -2.53 -24.85 24.00
N VAL A 1016 -1.52 -24.22 23.38
CA VAL A 1016 -0.11 -24.45 23.77
C VAL A 1016 0.18 -23.94 25.19
N LEU A 1017 -0.43 -22.82 25.61
CA LEU A 1017 -0.25 -22.29 26.96
C LEU A 1017 -0.91 -23.17 28.02
N LEU A 1018 -2.07 -23.79 27.71
CA LEU A 1018 -2.69 -24.78 28.59
C LEU A 1018 -1.80 -26.02 28.77
N LEU A 1019 -1.25 -26.58 27.69
CA LEU A 1019 -0.32 -27.71 27.77
C LEU A 1019 0.98 -27.35 28.50
N ALA A 1020 1.53 -26.17 28.26
CA ALA A 1020 2.74 -25.71 28.95
C ALA A 1020 2.51 -25.49 30.45
N ALA A 1021 1.34 -24.97 30.84
CA ALA A 1021 0.95 -24.77 32.24
C ALA A 1021 0.78 -26.09 32.99
N LEU A 1022 0.27 -27.16 32.33
CA LEU A 1022 0.14 -28.48 32.93
C LEU A 1022 1.49 -29.14 33.27
N ALA A 1023 2.56 -28.79 32.54
CA ALA A 1023 3.91 -29.26 32.85
C ALA A 1023 4.56 -28.55 34.06
N VAL A 1024 4.03 -27.39 34.49
CA VAL A 1024 4.57 -26.63 35.62
C VAL A 1024 4.05 -27.20 36.94
N PRO A 1025 4.91 -27.59 37.90
CA PRO A 1025 4.47 -28.09 39.21
C PRO A 1025 3.94 -26.94 40.10
N GLY A 1026 2.69 -26.56 39.89
CA GLY A 1026 2.01 -25.52 40.68
C GLY A 1026 0.85 -24.84 39.94
N ARG A 1027 0.31 -23.79 40.59
CA ARG A 1027 -0.84 -23.02 40.09
C ARG A 1027 -0.43 -22.04 39.00
N THR A 1028 -1.14 -22.06 37.88
CA THR A 1028 -1.08 -21.10 36.77
C THR A 1028 -2.50 -20.65 36.44
N THR A 1029 -2.71 -19.38 36.04
CA THR A 1029 -4.00 -18.96 35.48
C THR A 1029 -3.90 -18.67 33.99
N LEU A 1030 -4.97 -18.95 33.24
CA LEU A 1030 -5.06 -18.68 31.80
C LEU A 1030 -6.40 -17.98 31.46
N ARG A 1031 -6.30 -16.75 30.98
CA ARG A 1031 -7.44 -15.96 30.47
C ARG A 1031 -7.51 -15.99 28.94
N ASN A 1032 -8.65 -15.54 28.39
CA ASN A 1032 -8.99 -15.67 26.96
C ASN A 1032 -9.06 -17.11 26.41
N HIS A 1033 -9.26 -18.10 27.28
CA HIS A 1033 -9.49 -19.50 26.89
C HIS A 1033 -10.76 -19.70 26.04
N HIS A 1034 -11.66 -18.72 25.95
CA HIS A 1034 -12.81 -18.72 25.03
C HIS A 1034 -12.42 -18.93 23.55
N HIS A 1035 -11.15 -18.70 23.19
CA HIS A 1035 -10.64 -19.04 21.87
C HIS A 1035 -10.64 -20.56 21.59
N LEU A 1036 -10.54 -21.43 22.61
CA LEU A 1036 -10.47 -22.89 22.47
C LEU A 1036 -11.73 -23.49 21.81
N ALA A 1037 -12.91 -23.04 22.21
CA ALA A 1037 -14.22 -23.49 21.69
C ALA A 1037 -14.41 -23.24 20.17
N ARG A 1038 -13.50 -22.49 19.55
CA ARG A 1038 -13.46 -22.30 18.09
C ARG A 1038 -12.69 -23.40 17.37
N GLY A 1039 -12.04 -24.35 18.04
CA GLY A 1039 -11.18 -25.33 17.37
C GLY A 1039 -10.94 -26.64 18.10
N TYR A 1040 -11.57 -26.81 19.27
CA TYR A 1040 -11.67 -28.03 20.04
C TYR A 1040 -13.10 -28.08 20.61
N ARG A 1041 -13.67 -29.28 20.76
CA ARG A 1041 -15.00 -29.49 21.37
C ARG A 1041 -15.01 -28.97 22.81
N ASP A 1042 -14.29 -29.65 23.70
CA ASP A 1042 -13.91 -29.14 25.01
C ASP A 1042 -12.54 -29.71 25.42
N LEU A 1043 -11.47 -28.99 25.06
CA LEU A 1043 -10.11 -29.39 25.39
C LEU A 1043 -9.87 -29.45 26.91
N VAL A 1044 -10.61 -28.69 27.71
CA VAL A 1044 -10.47 -28.70 29.17
C VAL A 1044 -11.10 -29.96 29.73
N GLU A 1045 -12.34 -30.28 29.33
CA GLU A 1045 -13.03 -31.52 29.71
C GLU A 1045 -12.19 -32.75 29.34
N ASP A 1046 -11.63 -32.78 28.13
CA ASP A 1046 -10.87 -33.92 27.64
C ASP A 1046 -9.49 -34.07 28.30
N LEU A 1047 -8.84 -32.96 28.70
CA LEU A 1047 -7.63 -33.01 29.54
C LEU A 1047 -7.95 -33.44 30.98
N VAL A 1048 -9.06 -32.99 31.56
CA VAL A 1048 -9.49 -33.39 32.91
C VAL A 1048 -9.83 -34.89 32.97
N LYS A 1049 -10.45 -35.44 31.92
CA LYS A 1049 -10.69 -36.90 31.79
C LYS A 1049 -9.41 -37.74 31.80
N LEU A 1050 -8.27 -37.17 31.36
CA LEU A 1050 -6.96 -37.83 31.42
C LEU A 1050 -6.23 -37.65 32.76
N GLY A 1051 -6.77 -36.86 33.70
CA GLY A 1051 -6.18 -36.61 35.03
C GLY A 1051 -5.61 -35.20 35.26
N ALA A 1052 -5.86 -34.24 34.36
CA ALA A 1052 -5.48 -32.84 34.60
C ALA A 1052 -6.33 -32.17 35.69
N ASP A 1053 -5.71 -31.39 36.59
CA ASP A 1053 -6.45 -30.51 37.52
C ASP A 1053 -6.60 -29.11 36.91
N ILE A 1054 -7.71 -28.91 36.20
CA ILE A 1054 -8.09 -27.64 35.56
C ILE A 1054 -9.48 -27.25 36.07
N ARG A 1055 -9.64 -26.00 36.52
CA ARG A 1055 -10.88 -25.50 37.13
C ARG A 1055 -11.30 -24.20 36.48
N HIS A 1056 -12.57 -24.09 36.10
CA HIS A 1056 -13.16 -22.82 35.72
C HIS A 1056 -13.37 -21.96 36.96
N THR A 1057 -12.78 -20.76 36.96
CA THR A 1057 -12.87 -19.78 38.05
C THR A 1057 -13.17 -18.39 37.47
N THR A 1058 -13.35 -17.40 38.34
CA THR A 1058 -13.57 -16.00 37.94
C THR A 1058 -12.59 -15.09 38.65
N ALA A 1059 -12.13 -14.04 37.98
CA ALA A 1059 -11.31 -13.00 38.59
C ALA A 1059 -12.02 -12.35 39.81
N PRO A 1060 -11.37 -12.28 41.00
CA PRO A 1060 -12.01 -11.85 42.23
C PRO A 1060 -12.34 -10.35 42.27
N ASP A 1061 -13.43 -9.98 42.95
CA ASP A 1061 -13.88 -8.60 43.11
C ASP A 1061 -13.03 -7.84 44.15
N VAL A 1062 -11.99 -7.14 43.70
CA VAL A 1062 -11.04 -6.43 44.56
C VAL A 1062 -11.63 -5.12 45.09
N ARG A 1063 -12.45 -5.21 46.14
CA ARG A 1063 -12.76 -4.06 47.00
C ARG A 1063 -11.69 -3.92 48.09
N PRO A 1064 -10.95 -2.79 48.17
CA PRO A 1064 -10.00 -2.59 49.25
C PRO A 1064 -10.73 -2.45 50.58
N LYS A 1065 -10.41 -3.32 51.56
CA LYS A 1065 -10.80 -3.11 52.96
C LYS A 1065 -10.08 -1.85 53.46
N LEU A 1066 -10.84 -0.80 53.77
CA LEU A 1066 -10.36 0.35 54.53
C LEU A 1066 -9.88 -0.13 55.91
N THR A 1067 -8.57 -0.13 56.13
CA THR A 1067 -7.98 -0.27 57.46
C THR A 1067 -8.25 1.00 58.26
N ALA A 1068 -8.81 0.85 59.46
CA ALA A 1068 -9.08 1.97 60.35
C ALA A 1068 -7.77 2.67 60.75
N GLY A 1069 -7.78 4.01 60.75
CA GLY A 1069 -6.61 4.80 61.10
C GLY A 1069 -6.29 4.74 62.59
N ALA A 1070 -5.02 4.52 62.92
CA ALA A 1070 -4.48 4.92 64.21
C ALA A 1070 -4.27 6.44 64.19
N GLY A 1071 -4.99 7.15 65.05
CA GLY A 1071 -4.83 8.60 65.22
C GLY A 1071 -3.51 8.94 65.90
N ALA A 1072 -2.98 10.13 65.61
CA ALA A 1072 -1.83 10.68 66.33
C ALA A 1072 -2.27 11.24 67.69
N ASP A 1073 -1.46 11.02 68.72
CA ASP A 1073 -1.54 11.74 69.99
C ASP A 1073 -0.93 13.15 69.85
N PRO A 1074 -1.43 14.16 70.60
CA PRO A 1074 -0.85 15.50 70.61
C PRO A 1074 -0.11 15.82 71.93
N ALA A 1075 1.23 15.80 71.92
CA ALA A 1075 2.12 16.58 72.80
C ALA A 1075 3.58 16.54 72.30
#